data_AF-F1KRF4-F1
#
_entry.id   AF-F1KRF4-F1
#
_cell.length_a   1.000
_cell.length_b   1.000
_cell.length_c   1.000
_cell.angle_alpha   90.00
_cell.angle_beta   90.00
_cell.angle_gamma   90.00
#
_symmetry.space_group_name_H-M   'P 1'
#
loop_
_entity.id
_entity.type
_entity.pdbx_description
1 polymer ?
#
loop_
_entity_poly.entity_id
_entity_poly.type
_entity_poly.pdbx_seq_one_letter_code
_entity_poly.pdbx_strand_id
1 'polypeptide(L)'
;MPHTPKKAAFSPLTMSPPKCDEKGSSGCSMELVRAVLSNDEEGVLNLIDENVDVNGLDEKGTSPLHLAAFFGHDAIVGALLDAGARVDARDHLWITPLHRACIRNNYNVVLTLLERGANPRSQCKRFMTPLHLAAQHNATKSAELLLTYAPDVIDKTDWNGCTALHHASYYGNVEFVQLLLGREANINAKNKQGRMAVHWASMGAHMNVLRVLHENGAELNSRDSQSNTVLHYAAISGDVDLVHFILQNATMTVDCASVDGCTALHYAVNNGRSRVVETLLNNGADPNLTCGPQAFSALHLSAGSTEGTLCCELLLKAGCNIAQRSGDGSTALHYACEFGRIARTKMLVDRGAPVNAVNEEGISPLHVAARFGHDIIARFLIESGADLDLQTSDGETALHLAAYRGFLNVARALCENGCNIHLVDSNNRTALHVAAQSSNPNSEFVVECLLSVGIEPQARDLSGRSALHYAARNCVSSIIYKLMNAGAEVDVQDIYGFTPLHYAAALKNDSVFKCIKLMCRANDSSVQRSDVNGFLPIHYAVFADNVDVTMLLADVMNNISVPSSQMPLQMTLYHVAARYRHSQLLHKLLAFYHMRSLNLDKELAAKLNNTIGLEADANGRIPMHYAMSQGCRSCMEILLGTAIRKRALICKDNNGITPVHAAAARGSVECLTQAVGMLKPMDVNVLDKKSRTPMMFALGNGRWDCAEAMMASEKVDYSCVDSAGRGLMHRAVVMCDVKQCAELIKRGADFKTADCSKVTPLHLAAKTGNAGLVQLLMSQNADVTEDANGLSPFEWAAAGGNVAILEILKNTRRRANMFISLLIAASCNRFNVCKYLLDELPECVSAVDARGWTALHYAARAGYVDIVQLLVERGAETSAIDGQLRTPLMLCTMCNDRVNSVGVAEILMAAGASVVLHDIDGNSALHLACMSRNEDVAQYILKHLDPPEPDHQAEHIVNSVNNRKETLLHLACKAGMVNFLTDVVVFSPYSIAVRDERGRVPVLAPIEDDDVAECASFLITILMDNPQTARTSLLYR
;
A
#
# COMPACT_ATOMS: atom_id res chain seq x y z
N MET A 1 14.53 20.26 11.80
CA MET A 1 14.91 21.66 12.09
C MET A 1 13.65 22.51 12.15
N PRO A 2 13.56 23.49 13.06
CA PRO A 2 12.40 24.37 13.15
C PRO A 2 12.17 25.05 11.81
N HIS A 3 10.92 25.04 11.33
CA HIS A 3 10.55 25.82 10.16
C HIS A 3 10.74 27.29 10.52
N THR A 4 11.85 27.88 10.08
CA THR A 4 11.97 29.33 10.07
C THR A 4 10.81 29.84 9.24
N PRO A 5 9.97 30.76 9.76
CA PRO A 5 8.96 31.39 8.92
C PRO A 5 9.71 31.92 7.71
N LYS A 6 9.44 31.32 6.54
CA LYS A 6 10.14 31.68 5.30
C LYS A 6 10.15 33.20 5.24
N LYS A 7 11.26 33.80 4.83
CA LYS A 7 11.29 35.17 4.31
C LYS A 7 10.42 35.24 3.04
N ALA A 8 9.12 34.90 3.13
CA ALA A 8 8.06 35.53 2.37
C ALA A 8 7.84 36.94 2.96
N ALA A 9 8.96 37.63 3.20
CA ALA A 9 9.03 39.06 3.28
C ALA A 9 8.37 39.56 2.01
N PHE A 10 7.44 40.51 2.16
CA PHE A 10 6.86 41.27 1.06
C PHE A 10 7.90 41.40 -0.05
N SER A 11 7.74 40.67 -1.17
CA SER A 11 8.57 41.00 -2.31
C SER A 11 8.12 42.42 -2.65
N PRO A 12 8.99 43.44 -2.57
CA PRO A 12 8.56 44.76 -2.98
C PRO A 12 8.03 44.58 -4.41
N LEU A 13 6.95 45.25 -4.76
CA LEU A 13 6.70 45.47 -6.18
C LEU A 13 7.86 46.39 -6.62
N THR A 14 9.04 45.81 -6.88
CA THR A 14 10.22 46.53 -7.36
C THR A 14 9.90 46.96 -8.78
N MET A 15 9.23 48.10 -8.86
CA MET A 15 8.84 48.70 -10.11
C MET A 15 10.04 49.47 -10.62
N SER A 16 10.87 48.81 -11.43
CA SER A 16 11.90 49.51 -12.20
C SER A 16 11.23 50.62 -13.01
N PRO A 17 11.87 51.79 -13.19
CA PRO A 17 11.38 52.77 -14.14
C PRO A 17 11.14 52.04 -15.48
N PRO A 18 9.99 52.25 -16.13
CA PRO A 18 9.69 51.59 -17.39
C PRO A 18 10.80 51.90 -18.38
N LYS A 19 11.56 50.88 -18.78
CA LYS A 19 12.50 50.96 -19.90
C LYS A 19 11.69 50.77 -21.17
N CYS A 20 11.65 51.77 -22.02
CA CYS A 20 11.24 51.58 -23.41
C CYS A 20 12.40 50.93 -24.16
N ASP A 21 12.24 49.69 -24.59
CA ASP A 21 13.15 49.10 -25.56
C ASP A 21 12.87 49.72 -26.94
N GLU A 22 13.92 50.14 -27.66
CA GLU A 22 13.85 50.84 -28.96
C GLU A 22 13.28 50.00 -30.12
N LYS A 23 12.76 48.80 -29.86
CA LYS A 23 12.22 47.91 -30.89
C LYS A 23 10.69 47.89 -30.83
N GLY A 24 10.10 48.39 -31.92
CA GLY A 24 8.68 48.65 -32.05
C GLY A 24 7.77 47.50 -31.62
N SER A 25 6.87 47.81 -30.68
CA SER A 25 5.69 47.02 -30.35
C SER A 25 4.46 47.74 -30.87
N SER A 26 3.66 47.03 -31.67
CA SER A 26 2.43 47.49 -32.30
C SER A 26 1.39 47.96 -31.27
N GLY A 27 1.10 49.27 -31.21
CA GLY A 27 -0.12 49.81 -30.60
C GLY A 27 0.00 51.13 -29.83
N CYS A 28 1.18 51.53 -29.35
CA CYS A 28 1.37 52.79 -28.60
C CYS A 28 2.14 53.80 -29.46
N SER A 29 1.70 55.07 -29.53
CA SER A 29 2.49 56.13 -30.17
C SER A 29 3.76 56.36 -29.35
N MET A 30 4.89 55.90 -29.88
CA MET A 30 6.20 56.05 -29.24
C MET A 30 6.58 57.53 -29.02
N GLU A 31 6.01 58.43 -29.83
CA GLU A 31 6.19 59.87 -29.75
C GLU A 31 5.48 60.46 -28.51
N LEU A 32 4.25 60.03 -28.24
CA LEU A 32 3.51 60.44 -27.03
C LEU A 32 4.20 59.93 -25.76
N VAL A 33 4.66 58.67 -25.75
CA VAL A 33 5.40 58.11 -24.61
C VAL A 33 6.70 58.88 -24.39
N ARG A 34 7.45 59.22 -25.44
CA ARG A 34 8.69 60.00 -25.34
C ARG A 34 8.42 61.40 -24.79
N ALA A 35 7.38 62.09 -25.26
CA ALA A 35 7.00 63.42 -24.78
C ALA A 35 6.61 63.42 -23.29
N VAL A 36 5.85 62.40 -22.84
CA VAL A 36 5.52 62.20 -21.42
C VAL A 36 6.77 61.94 -20.58
N LEU A 37 7.72 61.14 -21.08
CA LEU A 37 8.98 60.86 -20.37
C LEU A 37 9.89 62.09 -20.26
N SER A 38 9.88 62.98 -21.26
CA SER A 38 10.66 64.23 -21.26
C SER A 38 9.98 65.41 -20.56
N ASN A 39 8.77 65.22 -20.00
CA ASN A 39 7.93 66.28 -19.43
C ASN A 39 7.65 67.43 -20.42
N ASP A 40 7.45 67.11 -21.71
CA ASP A 40 7.15 68.08 -22.75
C ASP A 40 5.63 68.26 -22.88
N GLU A 41 5.09 69.23 -22.12
CA GLU A 41 3.66 69.51 -22.09
C GLU A 41 3.12 70.00 -23.44
N GLU A 42 3.84 70.90 -24.11
CA GLU A 42 3.46 71.45 -25.42
C GLU A 42 3.48 70.36 -26.50
N GLY A 43 4.49 69.48 -26.47
CA GLY A 43 4.55 68.30 -27.32
C GLY A 43 3.38 67.33 -27.08
N VAL A 44 2.97 67.10 -25.83
CA VAL A 44 1.80 66.26 -25.52
C VAL A 44 0.50 66.89 -26.01
N LEU A 45 0.31 68.21 -25.82
CA LEU A 45 -0.89 68.92 -26.30
C LEU A 45 -1.00 68.90 -27.82
N ASN A 46 0.11 69.14 -28.55
CA ASN A 46 0.13 69.05 -30.00
C ASN A 46 -0.24 67.64 -30.50
N LEU A 47 0.26 66.58 -29.85
CA LEU A 47 -0.09 65.20 -30.19
C LEU A 47 -1.56 64.86 -29.87
N ILE A 48 -2.14 65.47 -28.83
CA ILE A 48 -3.57 65.35 -28.53
C ILE A 48 -4.40 66.03 -29.63
N ASP A 49 -4.01 67.22 -30.07
CA ASP A 49 -4.68 67.95 -31.16
C ASP A 49 -4.58 67.21 -32.51
N GLU A 50 -3.49 66.45 -32.73
CA GLU A 50 -3.32 65.51 -33.85
C GLU A 50 -4.15 64.22 -33.71
N ASN A 51 -4.98 64.11 -32.67
CA ASN A 51 -5.91 63.02 -32.41
C ASN A 51 -5.21 61.66 -32.15
N VAL A 52 -4.01 61.69 -31.55
CA VAL A 52 -3.26 60.49 -31.12
C VAL A 52 -3.99 59.79 -29.98
N ASP A 53 -4.04 58.45 -30.00
CA ASP A 53 -4.67 57.66 -28.93
C ASP A 53 -3.89 57.78 -27.60
N VAL A 54 -4.44 58.57 -26.67
CA VAL A 54 -3.92 58.78 -25.32
C VAL A 54 -3.99 57.55 -24.41
N ASN A 55 -4.73 56.51 -24.82
CA ASN A 55 -4.89 55.25 -24.08
C ASN A 55 -4.02 54.10 -24.61
N GLY A 56 -3.12 54.36 -25.56
CA GLY A 56 -2.20 53.35 -26.09
C GLY A 56 -1.39 52.66 -24.97
N LEU A 57 -1.25 51.34 -25.04
CA LEU A 57 -0.59 50.54 -24.00
C LEU A 57 0.76 49.99 -24.46
N ASP A 58 1.75 49.95 -23.57
CA ASP A 58 3.02 49.25 -23.81
C ASP A 58 2.90 47.72 -23.63
N GLU A 59 3.99 46.97 -23.82
CA GLU A 59 4.05 45.51 -23.65
C GLU A 59 3.69 45.02 -22.23
N LYS A 60 3.69 45.91 -21.24
CA LYS A 60 3.35 45.64 -19.84
C LYS A 60 1.93 46.13 -19.49
N GLY A 61 1.19 46.65 -20.46
CA GLY A 61 -0.13 47.24 -20.27
C GLY A 61 -0.11 48.62 -19.63
N THR A 62 1.03 49.31 -19.57
CA THR A 62 1.14 50.66 -19.00
C THR A 62 0.71 51.71 -20.01
N SER A 63 -0.10 52.67 -19.56
CA SER A 63 -0.57 53.80 -20.38
C SER A 63 0.30 55.05 -20.16
N PRO A 64 0.28 56.03 -21.09
CA PRO A 64 0.92 57.34 -20.89
C PRO A 64 0.56 57.98 -19.55
N LEU A 65 -0.69 57.82 -19.10
CA LEU A 65 -1.15 58.30 -17.79
C LEU A 65 -0.45 57.60 -16.61
N HIS A 66 -0.12 56.30 -16.70
CA HIS A 66 0.67 55.62 -15.66
C HIS A 66 2.08 56.20 -15.55
N LEU A 67 2.69 56.55 -16.70
CA LEU A 67 4.03 57.13 -16.76
C LEU A 67 4.02 58.54 -16.16
N ALA A 68 3.13 59.41 -16.65
CA ALA A 68 2.97 60.77 -16.14
C ALA A 68 2.71 60.78 -14.63
N ALA A 69 1.87 59.85 -14.14
CA ALA A 69 1.58 59.72 -12.73
C ALA A 69 2.77 59.26 -11.88
N PHE A 70 3.58 58.33 -12.39
CA PHE A 70 4.81 57.87 -11.73
C PHE A 70 5.86 58.99 -11.65
N PHE A 71 6.07 59.74 -12.74
CA PHE A 71 7.08 60.81 -12.78
C PHE A 71 6.64 62.10 -12.09
N GLY A 72 5.34 62.29 -11.85
CA GLY A 72 4.83 63.45 -11.13
C GLY A 72 4.47 64.63 -12.03
N HIS A 73 4.23 64.39 -13.31
CA HIS A 73 3.96 65.43 -14.31
C HIS A 73 2.49 65.87 -14.24
N ASP A 74 2.15 66.72 -13.28
CA ASP A 74 0.76 67.13 -12.98
C ASP A 74 0.03 67.77 -14.17
N ALA A 75 0.68 68.69 -14.88
CA ALA A 75 0.08 69.36 -16.05
C ALA A 75 -0.22 68.35 -17.19
N ILE A 76 0.70 67.43 -17.44
CA ILE A 76 0.52 66.35 -18.44
C ILE A 76 -0.58 65.37 -17.99
N VAL A 77 -0.68 65.06 -16.70
CA VAL A 77 -1.79 64.24 -16.16
C VAL A 77 -3.13 64.93 -16.41
N GLY A 78 -3.23 66.24 -16.14
CA GLY A 78 -4.41 67.04 -16.44
C GLY A 78 -4.79 67.00 -17.92
N ALA A 79 -3.83 67.31 -18.80
CA ALA A 79 -4.02 67.32 -20.25
C ALA A 79 -4.46 65.94 -20.80
N LEU A 80 -3.84 64.85 -20.35
CA LEU A 80 -4.23 63.49 -20.75
C LEU A 80 -5.65 63.14 -20.28
N LEU A 81 -6.03 63.53 -19.06
CA LEU A 81 -7.38 63.28 -18.54
C LEU A 81 -8.44 64.12 -19.27
N ASP A 82 -8.13 65.37 -19.61
CA ASP A 82 -9.00 66.24 -20.42
C ASP A 82 -9.21 65.68 -21.84
N ALA A 83 -8.19 65.03 -22.40
CA ALA A 83 -8.24 64.31 -23.67
C ALA A 83 -8.93 62.92 -23.60
N GLY A 84 -9.51 62.54 -22.45
CA GLY A 84 -10.26 61.29 -22.29
C GLY A 84 -9.40 60.07 -21.94
N ALA A 85 -8.22 60.25 -21.33
CA ALA A 85 -7.46 59.14 -20.77
C ALA A 85 -8.24 58.44 -19.64
N ARG A 86 -8.19 57.11 -19.60
CA ARG A 86 -8.86 56.30 -18.58
C ARG A 86 -8.18 56.47 -17.22
N VAL A 87 -8.81 57.20 -16.30
CA VAL A 87 -8.29 57.52 -14.97
C VAL A 87 -7.90 56.29 -14.14
N ASP A 88 -8.71 55.22 -14.20
CA ASP A 88 -8.48 53.93 -13.53
C ASP A 88 -8.00 52.84 -14.51
N ALA A 89 -7.22 53.22 -15.53
CA ALA A 89 -6.52 52.26 -16.38
C ALA A 89 -5.71 51.27 -15.53
N ARG A 90 -5.67 50.00 -15.93
CA ARG A 90 -4.98 48.92 -15.20
C ARG A 90 -3.91 48.30 -16.07
N ASP A 91 -2.68 48.27 -15.57
CA ASP A 91 -1.58 47.50 -16.19
C ASP A 91 -1.76 45.98 -15.99
N HIS A 92 -0.83 45.17 -16.50
CA HIS A 92 -0.88 43.70 -16.36
C HIS A 92 -0.86 43.20 -14.89
N LEU A 93 -0.48 44.06 -13.94
CA LEU A 93 -0.50 43.80 -12.50
C LEU A 93 -1.71 44.46 -11.80
N TRP A 94 -2.64 45.00 -12.57
CA TRP A 94 -3.81 45.77 -12.13
C TRP A 94 -3.46 47.03 -11.33
N ILE A 95 -2.26 47.56 -11.52
CA ILE A 95 -1.83 48.80 -10.91
C ILE A 95 -2.45 49.95 -11.72
N THR A 96 -2.96 50.97 -11.02
CA THR A 96 -3.55 52.17 -11.64
C THR A 96 -2.58 53.35 -11.61
N PRO A 97 -2.82 54.43 -12.38
CA PRO A 97 -2.02 55.65 -12.28
C PRO A 97 -1.94 56.20 -10.85
N LEU A 98 -3.03 56.11 -10.08
CA LEU A 98 -3.07 56.50 -8.66
C LEU A 98 -2.09 55.68 -7.79
N HIS A 99 -1.99 54.36 -8.02
CA HIS A 99 -1.00 53.52 -7.33
C HIS A 99 0.43 53.99 -7.63
N ARG A 100 0.74 54.34 -8.89
CA ARG A 100 2.07 54.79 -9.32
C ARG A 100 2.44 56.16 -8.73
N ALA A 101 1.48 57.08 -8.66
CA ALA A 101 1.67 58.39 -8.02
C ALA A 101 1.98 58.25 -6.52
N CYS A 102 1.32 57.29 -5.84
CA CYS A 102 1.54 57.02 -4.42
C CYS A 102 2.93 56.41 -4.11
N ILE A 103 3.52 55.64 -5.03
CA ILE A 103 4.88 55.09 -4.86
C ILE A 103 5.92 56.21 -4.71
N ARG A 104 5.72 57.34 -5.40
CA ARG A 104 6.66 58.48 -5.42
C ARG A 104 6.29 59.63 -4.50
N ASN A 105 5.20 59.51 -3.75
CA ASN A 105 4.68 60.56 -2.87
C ASN A 105 4.32 61.87 -3.61
N ASN A 106 3.83 61.76 -4.86
CA ASN A 106 3.50 62.90 -5.71
C ASN A 106 2.15 63.50 -5.32
N TYR A 107 2.14 64.42 -4.35
CA TYR A 107 0.92 65.03 -3.80
C TYR A 107 -0.01 65.63 -4.88
N ASN A 108 0.51 66.51 -5.75
CA ASN A 108 -0.30 67.22 -6.75
C ASN A 108 -0.99 66.23 -7.71
N VAL A 109 -0.23 65.28 -8.27
CA VAL A 109 -0.77 64.24 -9.15
C VAL A 109 -1.82 63.38 -8.45
N VAL A 110 -1.60 63.00 -7.18
CA VAL A 110 -2.60 62.24 -6.41
C VAL A 110 -3.88 63.06 -6.24
N LEU A 111 -3.77 64.35 -5.92
CA LEU A 111 -4.91 65.25 -5.79
C LEU A 111 -5.68 65.36 -7.12
N THR A 112 -4.98 65.68 -8.22
CA THR A 112 -5.55 65.79 -9.57
C THR A 112 -6.26 64.50 -9.98
N LEU A 113 -5.64 63.33 -9.77
CA LEU A 113 -6.27 62.05 -10.08
C LEU A 113 -7.54 61.82 -9.25
N LEU A 114 -7.53 62.10 -7.95
CA LEU A 114 -8.70 61.95 -7.07
C LEU A 114 -9.84 62.91 -7.44
N GLU A 115 -9.54 64.18 -7.73
CA GLU A 115 -10.51 65.17 -8.17
C GLU A 115 -11.16 64.80 -9.51
N ARG A 116 -10.40 64.16 -10.40
CA ARG A 116 -10.87 63.64 -11.70
C ARG A 116 -11.48 62.23 -11.60
N GLY A 117 -11.81 61.77 -10.40
CA GLY A 117 -12.61 60.55 -10.17
C GLY A 117 -11.83 59.24 -10.07
N ALA A 118 -10.50 59.27 -9.84
CA ALA A 118 -9.73 58.05 -9.57
C ALA A 118 -10.23 57.35 -8.31
N ASN A 119 -10.40 56.03 -8.35
CA ASN A 119 -10.89 55.29 -7.21
C ASN A 119 -9.75 54.92 -6.23
N PRO A 120 -9.71 55.50 -4.99
CA PRO A 120 -8.69 55.15 -3.99
C PRO A 120 -8.83 53.74 -3.43
N ARG A 121 -9.95 53.05 -3.72
CA ARG A 121 -10.22 51.66 -3.32
C ARG A 121 -9.76 50.64 -4.37
N SER A 122 -9.26 51.09 -5.52
CA SER A 122 -8.74 50.21 -6.56
C SER A 122 -7.68 49.27 -5.99
N GLN A 123 -7.77 47.99 -6.33
CA GLN A 123 -6.86 46.95 -5.86
C GLN A 123 -6.02 46.41 -7.01
N CYS A 124 -4.71 46.25 -6.79
CA CYS A 124 -3.84 45.54 -7.73
C CYS A 124 -4.04 44.02 -7.64
N LYS A 125 -3.30 43.24 -8.43
CA LYS A 125 -3.38 41.77 -8.46
C LYS A 125 -3.08 41.08 -7.11
N ARG A 126 -2.38 41.78 -6.20
CA ARG A 126 -2.13 41.36 -4.81
C ARG A 126 -3.17 41.89 -3.82
N PHE A 127 -4.30 42.40 -4.32
CA PHE A 127 -5.34 43.06 -3.52
C PHE A 127 -4.84 44.28 -2.72
N MET A 128 -3.67 44.83 -3.07
CA MET A 128 -3.12 46.02 -2.42
C MET A 128 -3.78 47.28 -3.00
N THR A 129 -4.16 48.20 -2.12
CA THR A 129 -4.65 49.54 -2.47
C THR A 129 -3.49 50.53 -2.64
N PRO A 130 -3.72 51.74 -3.20
CA PRO A 130 -2.70 52.79 -3.25
C PRO A 130 -2.10 53.12 -1.88
N LEU A 131 -2.89 53.04 -0.81
CA LEU A 131 -2.43 53.26 0.56
C LEU A 131 -1.39 52.22 1.01
N HIS A 132 -1.52 50.96 0.59
CA HIS A 132 -0.52 49.93 0.91
C HIS A 132 0.82 50.24 0.25
N LEU A 133 0.83 50.69 -1.01
CA LEU A 133 2.06 51.08 -1.70
C LEU A 133 2.65 52.35 -1.10
N ALA A 134 1.82 53.32 -0.71
CA ALA A 134 2.26 54.49 0.03
C ALA A 134 2.96 54.09 1.34
N ALA A 135 2.42 53.09 2.05
CA ALA A 135 2.99 52.55 3.28
C ALA A 135 4.35 51.85 3.08
N GLN A 136 4.59 51.23 1.93
CA GLN A 136 5.89 50.62 1.61
C GLN A 136 6.98 51.69 1.37
N HIS A 137 6.61 52.82 0.78
CA HIS A 137 7.54 53.85 0.31
C HIS A 137 7.60 55.11 1.19
N ASN A 138 7.00 55.09 2.38
CA ASN A 138 6.90 56.23 3.30
C ASN A 138 6.24 57.48 2.66
N ALA A 139 5.23 57.28 1.80
CA ALA A 139 4.56 58.36 1.08
C ALA A 139 3.44 59.02 1.92
N THR A 140 3.84 59.74 2.97
CA THR A 140 2.93 60.34 3.97
C THR A 140 1.94 61.34 3.39
N LYS A 141 2.40 62.25 2.51
CA LYS A 141 1.55 63.28 1.88
C LYS A 141 0.48 62.67 0.98
N SER A 142 0.84 61.67 0.18
CA SER A 142 -0.14 60.94 -0.63
C SER A 142 -1.13 60.16 0.24
N ALA A 143 -0.67 59.58 1.35
CA ALA A 143 -1.55 58.87 2.29
C ALA A 143 -2.54 59.80 3.01
N GLU A 144 -2.14 61.02 3.38
CA GLU A 144 -3.03 62.04 3.94
C GLU A 144 -4.19 62.36 3.00
N LEU A 145 -3.90 62.55 1.70
CA LEU A 145 -4.93 62.74 0.68
C LEU A 145 -5.84 61.52 0.53
N LEU A 146 -5.27 60.33 0.41
CA LEU A 146 -6.04 59.08 0.26
C LEU A 146 -7.00 58.86 1.43
N LEU A 147 -6.55 59.08 2.67
CA LEU A 147 -7.37 58.93 3.87
C LEU A 147 -8.41 60.03 4.04
N THR A 148 -8.17 61.21 3.45
CA THR A 148 -9.16 62.30 3.42
C THR A 148 -10.30 61.99 2.45
N TYR A 149 -10.00 61.47 1.26
CA TYR A 149 -11.01 61.10 0.25
C TYR A 149 -11.67 59.74 0.52
N ALA A 150 -10.97 58.81 1.18
CA ALA A 150 -11.49 57.47 1.49
C ALA A 150 -10.95 56.95 2.83
N PRO A 151 -11.53 57.38 3.97
CA PRO A 151 -11.08 56.98 5.31
C PRO A 151 -11.26 55.48 5.58
N ASP A 152 -12.22 54.82 4.93
CA ASP A 152 -12.47 53.38 5.05
C ASP A 152 -11.37 52.49 4.45
N VAL A 153 -10.38 53.07 3.76
CA VAL A 153 -9.24 52.33 3.18
C VAL A 153 -8.17 52.00 4.21
N ILE A 154 -8.17 52.66 5.38
CA ILE A 154 -7.11 52.59 6.40
C ILE A 154 -6.79 51.16 6.84
N ASP A 155 -7.82 50.35 7.10
CA ASP A 155 -7.72 48.96 7.54
C ASP A 155 -8.07 47.95 6.44
N LYS A 156 -8.13 48.38 5.18
CA LYS A 156 -8.26 47.43 4.07
C LYS A 156 -7.04 46.53 4.04
N THR A 157 -7.28 45.26 3.70
CA THR A 157 -6.25 44.23 3.70
C THR A 157 -5.86 43.82 2.29
N ASP A 158 -4.60 43.45 2.14
CA ASP A 158 -4.10 42.79 0.95
C ASP A 158 -4.51 41.29 0.89
N TRP A 159 -4.04 40.58 -0.13
CA TRP A 159 -4.34 39.17 -0.33
C TRP A 159 -3.91 38.25 0.82
N ASN A 160 -2.96 38.69 1.66
CA ASN A 160 -2.46 37.96 2.83
C ASN A 160 -3.09 38.45 4.15
N GLY A 161 -4.07 39.36 4.08
CA GLY A 161 -4.71 39.95 5.25
C GLY A 161 -3.89 41.07 5.89
N CYS A 162 -2.82 41.57 5.26
CA CYS A 162 -1.97 42.62 5.83
C CYS A 162 -2.56 44.01 5.51
N THR A 163 -2.70 44.87 6.52
CA THR A 163 -3.09 46.28 6.38
C THR A 163 -1.89 47.17 6.03
N ALA A 164 -2.14 48.42 5.65
CA ALA A 164 -1.08 49.42 5.42
C ALA A 164 -0.11 49.55 6.61
N LEU A 165 -0.60 49.43 7.85
CA LEU A 165 0.22 49.46 9.06
C LEU A 165 1.25 48.32 9.12
N HIS A 166 0.88 47.11 8.66
CA HIS A 166 1.80 45.97 8.60
C HIS A 166 2.95 46.22 7.62
N HIS A 167 2.63 46.77 6.44
CA HIS A 167 3.64 47.14 5.42
C HIS A 167 4.58 48.21 5.96
N ALA A 168 4.04 49.32 6.48
CA ALA A 168 4.86 50.39 7.08
C ALA A 168 5.77 49.85 8.19
N SER A 169 5.27 48.90 8.99
CA SER A 169 6.04 48.29 10.08
C SER A 169 7.17 47.40 9.60
N TYR A 170 6.96 46.61 8.55
CA TYR A 170 8.00 45.76 7.97
C TYR A 170 9.13 46.56 7.31
N TYR A 171 8.82 47.70 6.69
CA TYR A 171 9.80 48.54 6.00
C TYR A 171 10.43 49.62 6.89
N GLY A 172 10.00 49.75 8.16
CA GLY A 172 10.61 50.68 9.12
C GLY A 172 10.16 52.13 8.97
N ASN A 173 9.01 52.38 8.35
CA ASN A 173 8.52 53.72 8.01
C ASN A 173 7.82 54.37 9.22
N VAL A 174 8.61 54.91 10.15
CA VAL A 174 8.13 55.46 11.43
C VAL A 174 7.11 56.59 11.25
N GLU A 175 7.37 57.55 10.36
CA GLU A 175 6.47 58.68 10.10
C GLU A 175 5.11 58.20 9.55
N PHE A 176 5.12 57.22 8.66
CA PHE A 176 3.89 56.63 8.13
C PHE A 176 3.10 55.87 9.19
N VAL A 177 3.78 55.16 10.10
CA VAL A 177 3.15 54.49 11.24
C VAL A 177 2.48 55.52 12.14
N GLN A 178 3.16 56.61 12.48
CA GLN A 178 2.59 57.70 13.29
C GLN A 178 1.35 58.33 12.61
N LEU A 179 1.42 58.55 11.29
CA LEU A 179 0.29 59.07 10.52
C LEU A 179 -0.94 58.15 10.60
N LEU A 180 -0.74 56.85 10.40
CA LEU A 180 -1.83 55.86 10.46
C LEU A 180 -2.44 55.79 11.86
N LEU A 181 -1.61 55.75 12.91
CA LEU A 181 -2.08 55.71 14.30
C LEU A 181 -2.83 57.00 14.69
N GLY A 182 -2.37 58.16 14.23
CA GLY A 182 -3.06 59.45 14.42
C GLY A 182 -4.41 59.54 13.69
N ARG A 183 -4.69 58.63 12.75
CA ARG A 183 -5.97 58.48 12.04
C ARG A 183 -6.78 57.27 12.53
N GLU A 184 -6.50 56.81 13.75
CA GLU A 184 -7.19 55.69 14.42
C GLU A 184 -7.10 54.35 13.67
N ALA A 185 -5.98 54.09 12.95
CA ALA A 185 -5.73 52.78 12.36
C ALA A 185 -5.73 51.68 13.43
N ASN A 186 -6.29 50.51 13.11
CA ASN A 186 -6.34 49.40 14.05
C ASN A 186 -4.95 48.81 14.32
N ILE A 187 -4.35 49.22 15.44
CA ILE A 187 -3.02 48.76 15.88
C ILE A 187 -2.94 47.25 16.13
N ASN A 188 -4.08 46.65 16.47
CA ASN A 188 -4.22 45.23 16.80
C ASN A 188 -4.76 44.38 15.65
N ALA A 189 -4.77 44.94 14.42
CA ALA A 189 -5.15 44.19 13.24
C ALA A 189 -4.25 42.96 13.05
N LYS A 190 -4.87 41.80 12.76
CA LYS A 190 -4.17 40.54 12.52
C LYS A 190 -4.31 40.13 11.06
N ASN A 191 -3.21 39.66 10.48
CA ASN A 191 -3.23 39.09 9.13
C ASN A 191 -3.77 37.64 9.13
N LYS A 192 -3.77 36.98 7.95
CA LYS A 192 -4.23 35.58 7.82
C LYS A 192 -3.42 34.56 8.63
N GLN A 193 -2.20 34.89 9.04
CA GLN A 193 -1.36 34.07 9.92
C GLN A 193 -1.40 34.55 11.39
N GLY A 194 -2.36 35.40 11.75
CA GLY A 194 -2.49 35.93 13.12
C GLY A 194 -1.43 36.95 13.52
N ARG A 195 -0.57 37.40 12.59
CA ARG A 195 0.52 38.34 12.87
C ARG A 195 0.00 39.77 12.89
N MET A 196 0.46 40.53 13.89
CA MET A 196 0.23 41.97 14.06
C MET A 196 1.44 42.79 13.56
N ALA A 197 1.26 44.11 13.43
CA ALA A 197 2.30 45.07 13.05
C ALA A 197 3.62 44.92 13.85
N VAL A 198 3.54 44.66 15.16
CA VAL A 198 4.71 44.43 16.04
C VAL A 198 5.57 43.22 15.64
N HIS A 199 4.97 42.16 15.10
CA HIS A 199 5.70 40.98 14.61
C HIS A 199 6.51 41.33 13.36
N TRP A 200 5.94 42.14 12.46
CA TRP A 200 6.62 42.58 11.24
C TRP A 200 7.73 43.59 11.53
N ALA A 201 7.51 44.52 12.46
CA ALA A 201 8.56 45.43 12.93
C ALA A 201 9.75 44.66 13.51
N SER A 202 9.49 43.59 14.25
CA SER A 202 10.56 42.77 14.85
C SER A 202 11.27 41.89 13.84
N MET A 203 10.54 41.35 12.86
CA MET A 203 11.12 40.61 11.74
C MET A 203 12.02 41.49 10.87
N GLY A 204 11.67 42.77 10.69
CA GLY A 204 12.44 43.78 9.96
C GLY A 204 13.59 44.42 10.76
N ALA A 205 13.75 44.09 12.05
CA ALA A 205 14.69 44.75 12.97
C ALA A 205 14.49 46.28 13.09
N HIS A 206 13.24 46.72 13.17
CA HIS A 206 12.89 48.15 13.26
C HIS A 206 12.48 48.56 14.67
N MET A 207 13.47 48.75 15.54
CA MET A 207 13.24 49.13 16.95
C MET A 207 12.41 50.42 17.12
N ASN A 208 12.65 51.45 16.30
CA ASN A 208 11.92 52.72 16.41
C ASN A 208 10.43 52.55 16.11
N VAL A 209 10.09 51.73 15.12
CA VAL A 209 8.68 51.41 14.83
C VAL A 209 8.07 50.61 15.98
N LEU A 210 8.79 49.61 16.48
CA LEU A 210 8.30 48.80 17.61
C LEU A 210 8.02 49.67 18.84
N ARG A 211 8.88 50.66 19.11
CA ARG A 211 8.70 51.63 20.20
C ARG A 211 7.45 52.47 20.03
N VAL A 212 7.25 53.07 18.86
CA VAL A 212 6.05 53.86 18.56
C VAL A 212 4.79 53.02 18.68
N LEU A 213 4.79 51.77 18.17
CA LEU A 213 3.66 50.86 18.31
C LEU A 213 3.37 50.56 19.79
N HIS A 214 4.41 50.27 20.60
CA HIS A 214 4.24 49.99 22.02
C HIS A 214 3.70 51.19 22.81
N GLU A 215 4.24 52.40 22.57
CA GLU A 215 3.77 53.65 23.20
C GLU A 215 2.30 53.96 22.87
N ASN A 216 1.81 53.53 21.71
CA ASN A 216 0.42 53.67 21.29
C ASN A 216 -0.46 52.45 21.67
N GLY A 217 0.02 51.58 22.58
CA GLY A 217 -0.77 50.50 23.17
C GLY A 217 -0.70 49.14 22.46
N ALA A 218 0.29 48.90 21.59
CA ALA A 218 0.47 47.58 20.99
C ALA A 218 0.99 46.53 21.98
N GLU A 219 0.37 45.35 21.95
CA GLU A 219 0.72 44.21 22.81
C GLU A 219 1.97 43.45 22.29
N LEU A 220 3.09 43.55 23.01
CA LEU A 220 4.34 42.84 22.69
C LEU A 220 4.26 41.32 22.98
N ASN A 221 3.36 40.89 23.87
CA ASN A 221 3.12 39.48 24.20
C ASN A 221 2.15 38.78 23.22
N SER A 222 1.74 39.47 22.15
CA SER A 222 0.87 38.90 21.14
C SER A 222 1.49 37.66 20.49
N ARG A 223 0.62 36.72 20.12
CA ARG A 223 0.97 35.44 19.51
C ARG A 223 0.32 35.31 18.14
N ASP A 224 1.10 34.86 17.18
CA ASP A 224 0.61 34.51 15.85
C ASP A 224 -0.08 33.14 15.84
N SER A 225 -0.54 32.68 14.67
CA SER A 225 -1.21 31.37 14.52
C SER A 225 -0.30 30.17 14.86
N GLN A 226 1.02 30.36 14.92
CA GLN A 226 2.00 29.36 15.32
C GLN A 226 2.48 29.57 16.77
N SER A 227 1.75 30.38 17.54
CA SER A 227 2.11 30.79 18.90
C SER A 227 3.49 31.46 19.01
N ASN A 228 4.04 31.97 17.91
CA ASN A 228 5.27 32.75 17.93
C ASN A 228 4.99 34.15 18.48
N THR A 229 5.81 34.57 19.43
CA THR A 229 5.81 35.93 19.97
C THR A 229 6.76 36.84 19.19
N VAL A 230 6.67 38.14 19.46
CA VAL A 230 7.57 39.18 18.95
C VAL A 230 9.06 38.84 19.22
N LEU A 231 9.37 38.23 20.36
CA LEU A 231 10.73 37.78 20.72
C LEU A 231 11.29 36.70 19.77
N HIS A 232 10.44 35.79 19.27
CA HIS A 232 10.86 34.78 18.29
C HIS A 232 11.31 35.43 16.98
N TYR A 233 10.58 36.46 16.52
CA TYR A 233 10.94 37.21 15.32
C TYR A 233 12.21 38.05 15.51
N ALA A 234 12.40 38.66 16.69
CA ALA A 234 13.63 39.34 17.06
C ALA A 234 14.85 38.38 17.10
N ALA A 235 14.66 37.15 17.58
CA ALA A 235 15.69 36.12 17.56
C ALA A 235 16.13 35.72 16.15
N ILE A 236 15.22 35.78 15.17
CA ILE A 236 15.54 35.52 13.75
C ILE A 236 16.32 36.69 13.15
N SER A 237 15.90 37.93 13.44
CA SER A 237 16.51 39.13 12.85
C SER A 237 17.97 39.29 13.28
N GLY A 238 18.28 38.94 14.54
CA GLY A 238 19.62 38.98 15.10
C GLY A 238 19.97 40.31 15.78
N ASP A 239 19.00 41.19 15.96
CA ASP A 239 19.16 42.50 16.60
C ASP A 239 19.07 42.36 18.14
N VAL A 240 20.17 42.66 18.82
CA VAL A 240 20.31 42.52 20.28
C VAL A 240 19.56 43.64 21.01
N ASP A 241 19.56 44.85 20.48
CA ASP A 241 18.90 46.01 21.11
C ASP A 241 17.39 45.81 21.11
N LEU A 242 16.87 45.26 20.01
CA LEU A 242 15.48 44.86 19.89
C LEU A 242 15.09 43.80 20.94
N VAL A 243 15.94 42.78 21.12
CA VAL A 243 15.72 41.74 22.13
C VAL A 243 15.73 42.33 23.54
N HIS A 244 16.68 43.19 23.88
CA HIS A 244 16.72 43.88 25.17
C HIS A 244 15.47 44.74 25.40
N PHE A 245 15.06 45.52 24.39
CA PHE A 245 13.86 46.34 24.49
C PHE A 245 12.60 45.49 24.74
N ILE A 246 12.46 44.36 24.04
CA ILE A 246 11.32 43.44 24.24
C ILE A 246 11.37 42.82 25.65
N LEU A 247 12.53 42.32 26.09
CA LEU A 247 12.66 41.69 27.41
C LEU A 247 12.44 42.66 28.58
N GLN A 248 12.77 43.94 28.41
CA GLN A 248 12.56 44.97 29.45
C GLN A 248 11.10 45.44 29.52
N ASN A 249 10.41 45.55 28.37
CA ASN A 249 9.07 46.16 28.29
C ASN A 249 7.94 45.15 28.18
N ALA A 250 8.23 43.87 27.89
CA ALA A 250 7.22 42.83 27.85
C ALA A 250 7.22 42.00 29.14
N THR A 251 6.04 41.70 29.66
CA THR A 251 5.84 40.78 30.81
C THR A 251 5.97 39.30 30.43
N MET A 252 6.62 38.98 29.31
CA MET A 252 6.69 37.62 28.77
C MET A 252 7.87 36.83 29.36
N THR A 253 7.72 35.52 29.51
CA THR A 253 8.82 34.63 29.85
C THR A 253 9.78 34.49 28.66
N VAL A 254 11.09 34.46 28.92
CA VAL A 254 12.11 34.29 27.86
C VAL A 254 11.90 32.98 27.09
N ASP A 255 11.44 31.94 27.80
CA ASP A 255 11.19 30.60 27.27
C ASP A 255 9.76 30.40 26.74
N CYS A 256 9.10 31.48 26.28
CA CYS A 256 7.87 31.31 25.51
C CYS A 256 8.11 30.36 24.34
N ALA A 257 7.26 29.35 24.20
CA ALA A 257 7.35 28.36 23.14
C ALA A 257 6.30 28.57 22.04
N SER A 258 6.68 28.26 20.80
CA SER A 258 5.77 28.14 19.66
C SER A 258 4.89 26.89 19.78
N VAL A 259 3.98 26.68 18.81
CA VAL A 259 3.16 25.45 18.71
C VAL A 259 4.05 24.21 18.62
N ASP A 260 5.19 24.31 17.94
CA ASP A 260 6.18 23.24 17.83
C ASP A 260 7.08 23.14 19.09
N GLY A 261 6.82 23.87 20.17
CA GLY A 261 7.70 23.90 21.34
C GLY A 261 9.01 24.68 21.12
N CYS A 262 9.18 25.40 20.01
CA CYS A 262 10.40 26.15 19.73
C CYS A 262 10.44 27.45 20.54
N THR A 263 11.51 27.67 21.32
CA THR A 263 11.75 28.94 22.02
C THR A 263 12.54 29.94 21.15
N ALA A 264 12.61 31.20 21.56
CA ALA A 264 13.45 32.21 20.91
C ALA A 264 14.92 31.77 20.79
N LEU A 265 15.45 31.04 21.78
CA LEU A 265 16.81 30.48 21.75
C LEU A 265 16.99 29.50 20.58
N HIS A 266 16.01 28.62 20.32
CA HIS A 266 16.06 27.68 19.19
C HIS A 266 16.13 28.41 17.83
N TYR A 267 15.34 29.46 17.65
CA TYR A 267 15.38 30.28 16.43
C TYR A 267 16.71 31.03 16.29
N ALA A 268 17.25 31.60 17.37
CA ALA A 268 18.55 32.28 17.35
C ALA A 268 19.68 31.31 16.96
N VAL A 269 19.71 30.11 17.55
CA VAL A 269 20.72 29.08 17.26
C VAL A 269 20.62 28.58 15.82
N ASN A 270 19.40 28.28 15.34
CA ASN A 270 19.19 27.79 13.99
C ASN A 270 19.61 28.80 12.90
N ASN A 271 19.53 30.09 13.20
CA ASN A 271 19.97 31.19 12.31
C ASN A 271 21.39 31.69 12.60
N GLY A 272 22.17 31.02 13.46
CA GLY A 272 23.56 31.41 13.75
C GLY A 272 23.73 32.75 14.49
N ARG A 273 22.70 33.23 15.20
CA ARG A 273 22.71 34.54 15.88
C ARG A 273 23.40 34.46 17.24
N SER A 274 24.71 34.26 17.27
CA SER A 274 25.49 34.06 18.51
C SER A 274 25.31 35.16 19.57
N ARG A 275 25.30 36.44 19.18
CA ARG A 275 25.09 37.56 20.11
C ARG A 275 23.71 37.54 20.77
N VAL A 276 22.68 37.15 20.03
CA VAL A 276 21.33 37.01 20.58
C VAL A 276 21.25 35.77 21.48
N VAL A 277 21.91 34.67 21.11
CA VAL A 277 22.03 33.49 21.97
C VAL A 277 22.64 33.86 23.32
N GLU A 278 23.76 34.58 23.33
CA GLU A 278 24.41 35.07 24.56
C GLU A 278 23.47 35.95 25.38
N THR A 279 22.76 36.88 24.72
CA THR A 279 21.80 37.78 25.38
C THR A 279 20.65 37.01 26.03
N LEU A 280 20.06 36.04 25.32
CA LEU A 280 18.96 35.22 25.83
C LEU A 280 19.40 34.36 27.02
N LEU A 281 20.58 33.73 26.94
CA LEU A 281 21.14 32.94 28.04
C LEU A 281 21.44 33.79 29.27
N ASN A 282 22.00 34.99 29.10
CA ASN A 282 22.26 35.93 30.19
C ASN A 282 20.97 36.43 30.87
N ASN A 283 19.83 36.40 30.16
CA ASN A 283 18.51 36.74 30.70
C ASN A 283 17.74 35.50 31.20
N GLY A 284 18.41 34.36 31.39
CA GLY A 284 17.84 33.17 32.03
C GLY A 284 17.09 32.21 31.10
N ALA A 285 17.33 32.23 29.79
CA ALA A 285 16.77 31.22 28.87
C ALA A 285 17.33 29.81 29.18
N ASP A 286 16.45 28.81 29.25
CA ASP A 286 16.87 27.42 29.49
C ASP A 286 17.33 26.73 28.17
N PRO A 287 18.62 26.33 28.06
CA PRO A 287 19.13 25.67 26.86
C PRO A 287 18.68 24.21 26.69
N ASN A 288 18.08 23.60 27.71
CA ASN A 288 17.69 22.18 27.71
C ASN A 288 16.27 21.96 27.21
N LEU A 289 15.49 23.01 27.00
CA LEU A 289 14.17 22.91 26.39
C LEU A 289 14.28 22.30 24.99
N THR A 290 13.30 21.47 24.64
CA THR A 290 13.28 20.72 23.38
C THR A 290 12.21 21.25 22.44
N CYS A 291 12.47 21.20 21.15
CA CYS A 291 11.57 21.68 20.12
C CYS A 291 11.30 20.66 19.00
N GLY A 292 10.10 20.74 18.44
CA GLY A 292 9.61 19.96 17.32
C GLY A 292 9.28 18.50 17.68
N PRO A 293 8.79 17.72 16.70
CA PRO A 293 8.43 16.32 16.89
C PRO A 293 9.64 15.43 17.26
N GLN A 294 10.84 15.86 16.89
CA GLN A 294 12.10 15.16 17.18
C GLN A 294 12.73 15.61 18.52
N ALA A 295 12.03 16.42 19.33
CA ALA A 295 12.51 16.90 20.63
C ALA A 295 13.95 17.46 20.61
N PHE A 296 14.27 18.30 19.62
CA PHE A 296 15.60 18.89 19.47
C PHE A 296 15.86 19.94 20.53
N SER A 297 16.91 19.77 21.34
CA SER A 297 17.42 20.88 22.15
C SER A 297 18.22 21.88 21.31
N ALA A 298 18.47 23.07 21.88
CA ALA A 298 19.31 24.09 21.25
C ALA A 298 20.70 23.53 20.86
N LEU A 299 21.26 22.62 21.67
CA LEU A 299 22.55 21.98 21.37
C LEU A 299 22.48 21.11 20.11
N HIS A 300 21.42 20.31 19.93
CA HIS A 300 21.22 19.49 18.73
C HIS A 300 21.16 20.35 17.46
N LEU A 301 20.42 21.47 17.49
CA LEU A 301 20.36 22.40 16.36
C LEU A 301 21.72 23.02 16.07
N SER A 302 22.45 23.43 17.11
CA SER A 302 23.79 24.01 16.98
C SER A 302 24.80 22.99 16.44
N ALA A 303 24.61 21.70 16.68
CA ALA A 303 25.48 20.62 16.22
C ALA A 303 25.35 20.34 14.71
N GLY A 304 24.14 20.49 14.15
CA GLY A 304 23.87 20.25 12.72
C GLY A 304 23.92 21.47 11.82
N SER A 305 23.65 22.68 12.32
CA SER A 305 23.53 23.91 11.51
C SER A 305 24.82 24.28 10.77
N THR A 306 24.79 25.16 9.77
CA THR A 306 26.02 25.58 9.06
C THR A 306 26.88 26.55 9.88
N GLU A 307 26.25 27.53 10.51
CA GLU A 307 26.91 28.66 11.22
C GLU A 307 26.88 28.50 12.75
N GLY A 308 26.56 27.30 13.26
CA GLY A 308 26.32 27.06 14.68
C GLY A 308 27.55 26.94 15.59
N THR A 309 28.78 27.10 15.10
CA THR A 309 29.99 26.82 15.90
C THR A 309 30.06 27.68 17.17
N LEU A 310 29.89 29.00 17.05
CA LEU A 310 29.89 29.90 18.20
C LEU A 310 28.67 29.67 19.11
N CYS A 311 27.49 29.39 18.53
CA CYS A 311 26.30 29.06 19.30
C CYS A 311 26.51 27.80 20.14
N CYS A 312 27.15 26.76 19.59
CA CYS A 312 27.49 25.53 20.29
C CYS A 312 28.43 25.83 21.47
N GLU A 313 29.47 26.66 21.25
CA GLU A 313 30.40 27.04 22.32
C GLU A 313 29.71 27.79 23.48
N LEU A 314 28.82 28.74 23.15
CA LEU A 314 28.06 29.50 24.13
C LEU A 314 27.10 28.60 24.93
N LEU A 315 26.40 27.70 24.26
CA LEU A 315 25.50 26.74 24.91
C LEU A 315 26.26 25.82 25.88
N LEU A 316 27.43 25.32 25.46
CA LEU A 316 28.29 24.48 26.31
C LEU A 316 28.89 25.26 27.48
N LYS A 317 29.15 26.56 27.32
CA LYS A 317 29.57 27.44 28.43
C LYS A 317 28.43 27.70 29.42
N ALA A 318 27.19 27.75 28.96
CA ALA A 318 26.00 27.94 29.78
C ALA A 318 25.56 26.67 30.55
N GLY A 319 26.31 25.57 30.46
CA GLY A 319 26.03 24.35 31.23
C GLY A 319 24.87 23.50 30.69
N CYS A 320 24.63 23.51 29.37
CA CYS A 320 23.62 22.66 28.77
C CYS A 320 23.93 21.16 28.95
N ASN A 321 22.88 20.33 28.97
CA ASN A 321 23.02 18.88 29.07
C ASN A 321 23.54 18.29 27.75
N ILE A 322 24.83 17.97 27.72
CA ILE A 322 25.52 17.42 26.55
C ILE A 322 25.00 16.03 26.17
N ALA A 323 24.57 15.25 27.16
CA ALA A 323 24.07 13.88 26.98
C ALA A 323 22.55 13.83 26.70
N GLN A 324 21.90 14.98 26.52
CA GLN A 324 20.49 15.03 26.18
C GLN A 324 20.23 14.29 24.86
N ARG A 325 19.16 13.51 24.84
CA ARG A 325 18.73 12.74 23.68
C ARG A 325 17.56 13.43 22.98
N SER A 326 17.56 13.42 21.65
CA SER A 326 16.40 13.76 20.82
C SER A 326 15.37 12.63 20.82
N GLY A 327 14.26 12.82 20.12
CA GLY A 327 13.12 11.88 20.07
C GLY A 327 13.44 10.53 19.43
N ASP A 328 14.51 10.44 18.63
CA ASP A 328 15.07 9.20 18.07
C ASP A 328 16.17 8.58 18.96
N GLY A 329 16.40 9.14 20.14
CA GLY A 329 17.48 8.74 21.06
C GLY A 329 18.86 9.30 20.72
N SER A 330 19.01 10.03 19.61
CA SER A 330 20.30 10.58 19.17
C SER A 330 20.78 11.73 20.07
N THR A 331 22.10 11.88 20.20
CA THR A 331 22.73 13.01 20.93
C THR A 331 23.21 14.08 19.97
N ALA A 332 23.55 15.27 20.46
CA ALA A 332 24.16 16.33 19.65
C ALA A 332 25.42 15.86 18.88
N LEU A 333 26.18 14.90 19.44
CA LEU A 333 27.35 14.32 18.77
C LEU A 333 26.98 13.53 17.51
N HIS A 334 25.83 12.82 17.49
CA HIS A 334 25.34 12.12 16.31
C HIS A 334 25.10 13.10 15.15
N TYR A 335 24.40 14.21 15.41
CA TYR A 335 24.12 15.23 14.41
C TYR A 335 25.40 15.95 13.94
N ALA A 336 26.35 16.24 14.83
CA ALA A 336 27.65 16.78 14.43
C ALA A 336 28.38 15.84 13.46
N CYS A 337 28.31 14.52 13.71
CA CYS A 337 28.89 13.50 12.86
C CYS A 337 28.13 13.36 11.54
N GLU A 338 26.80 13.36 11.54
CA GLU A 338 25.96 13.27 10.34
C GLU A 338 26.31 14.36 9.32
N PHE A 339 26.38 15.61 9.78
CA PHE A 339 26.62 16.76 8.92
C PHE A 339 28.11 17.07 8.70
N GLY A 340 29.04 16.23 9.18
CA GLY A 340 30.48 16.40 8.91
C GLY A 340 31.14 17.58 9.64
N ARG A 341 30.71 17.88 10.87
CA ARG A 341 31.07 19.12 11.58
C ARG A 341 32.22 18.94 12.57
N ILE A 342 33.43 18.70 12.05
CA ILE A 342 34.61 18.36 12.87
C ILE A 342 34.88 19.29 14.06
N ALA A 343 34.80 20.62 13.89
CA ALA A 343 35.05 21.56 14.99
C ALA A 343 34.06 21.39 16.15
N ARG A 344 32.80 21.05 15.85
CA ARG A 344 31.77 20.80 16.85
C ARG A 344 31.89 19.40 17.43
N THR A 345 32.23 18.40 16.63
CA THR A 345 32.57 17.06 17.14
C THR A 345 33.68 17.14 18.18
N LYS A 346 34.79 17.84 17.87
CA LYS A 346 35.91 18.04 18.80
C LYS A 346 35.45 18.74 20.08
N MET A 347 34.77 19.88 19.94
CA MET A 347 34.27 20.64 21.08
C MET A 347 33.33 19.84 21.98
N LEU A 348 32.43 19.04 21.41
CA LEU A 348 31.50 18.20 22.17
C LEU A 348 32.25 17.11 22.95
N VAL A 349 33.18 16.41 22.30
CA VAL A 349 33.99 15.36 22.94
C VAL A 349 34.90 15.93 24.03
N ASP A 350 35.58 17.05 23.76
CA ASP A 350 36.45 17.74 24.73
C ASP A 350 35.68 18.20 25.98
N ARG A 351 34.38 18.47 25.85
CA ARG A 351 33.47 18.82 26.95
C ARG A 351 32.79 17.61 27.62
N GLY A 352 33.17 16.39 27.26
CA GLY A 352 32.69 15.16 27.89
C GLY A 352 31.43 14.56 27.26
N ALA A 353 31.16 14.83 25.97
CA ALA A 353 30.08 14.12 25.27
C ALA A 353 30.35 12.60 25.23
N PRO A 354 29.33 11.76 25.50
CA PRO A 354 29.50 10.31 25.46
C PRO A 354 29.75 9.83 24.02
N VAL A 355 31.00 9.45 23.74
CA VAL A 355 31.46 9.01 22.40
C VAL A 355 30.74 7.74 21.94
N ASN A 356 30.40 6.85 22.88
CA ASN A 356 29.72 5.57 22.63
C ASN A 356 28.22 5.60 22.96
N ALA A 357 27.60 6.79 23.00
CA ALA A 357 26.14 6.87 23.13
C ALA A 357 25.47 6.21 21.93
N VAL A 358 24.41 5.46 22.17
CA VAL A 358 23.59 4.85 21.11
C VAL A 358 22.19 5.42 21.10
N ASN A 359 21.63 5.57 19.91
CA ASN A 359 20.24 5.96 19.69
C ASN A 359 19.29 4.73 19.82
N GLU A 360 18.00 4.89 19.51
CA GLU A 360 17.02 3.80 19.63
C GLU A 360 17.28 2.62 18.68
N GLU A 361 17.98 2.85 17.56
CA GLU A 361 18.40 1.83 16.58
C GLU A 361 19.78 1.22 16.91
N GLY A 362 20.35 1.53 18.08
CA GLY A 362 21.71 1.09 18.43
C GLY A 362 22.83 1.77 17.63
N ILE A 363 22.52 2.85 16.91
CA ILE A 363 23.49 3.60 16.10
C ILE A 363 24.33 4.49 17.03
N SER A 364 25.66 4.47 16.84
CA SER A 364 26.62 5.30 17.57
C SER A 364 27.11 6.46 16.70
N PRO A 365 27.77 7.49 17.25
CA PRO A 365 28.39 8.54 16.45
C PRO A 365 29.40 8.02 15.42
N LEU A 366 30.12 6.93 15.75
CA LEU A 366 31.03 6.27 14.82
C LEU A 366 30.27 5.58 13.68
N HIS A 367 29.13 4.93 13.96
CA HIS A 367 28.23 4.39 12.92
C HIS A 367 27.78 5.49 11.95
N VAL A 368 27.39 6.66 12.47
CA VAL A 368 27.00 7.82 11.66
C VAL A 368 28.18 8.31 10.81
N ALA A 369 29.36 8.53 11.41
CA ALA A 369 30.55 8.98 10.67
C ALA A 369 30.93 7.99 9.55
N ALA A 370 30.82 6.69 9.80
CA ALA A 370 31.06 5.63 8.83
C ALA A 370 30.01 5.58 7.72
N ARG A 371 28.73 5.78 8.06
CA ARG A 371 27.60 5.80 7.11
C ARG A 371 27.66 6.99 6.15
N PHE A 372 28.21 8.13 6.56
CA PHE A 372 28.32 9.35 5.75
C PHE A 372 29.73 9.61 5.19
N GLY A 373 30.73 8.81 5.58
CA GLY A 373 32.07 8.85 5.01
C GLY A 373 32.96 9.97 5.55
N HIS A 374 32.69 10.48 6.76
CA HIS A 374 33.47 11.56 7.36
C HIS A 374 34.75 11.01 8.01
N ASP A 375 35.78 10.78 7.21
CA ASP A 375 37.03 10.11 7.62
C ASP A 375 37.78 10.82 8.76
N ILE A 376 37.86 12.16 8.72
CA ILE A 376 38.51 12.94 9.78
C ILE A 376 37.76 12.81 11.11
N ILE A 377 36.41 12.77 11.06
CA ILE A 377 35.57 12.59 12.24
C ILE A 377 35.70 11.17 12.76
N ALA A 378 35.66 10.16 11.89
CA ALA A 378 35.83 8.76 12.27
C ALA A 378 37.18 8.56 12.97
N ARG A 379 38.30 9.03 12.40
CA ARG A 379 39.63 8.96 13.04
C ARG A 379 39.64 9.64 14.42
N PHE A 380 39.09 10.85 14.51
CA PHE A 380 39.03 11.57 15.78
C PHE A 380 38.21 10.83 16.84
N LEU A 381 37.07 10.23 16.48
CA LEU A 381 36.26 9.43 17.40
C LEU A 381 37.01 8.17 17.86
N ILE A 382 37.71 7.49 16.95
CA ILE A 382 38.56 6.32 17.26
C ILE A 382 39.66 6.71 18.26
N GLU A 383 40.37 7.81 18.00
CA GLU A 383 41.39 8.37 18.91
C GLU A 383 40.81 8.77 20.28
N SER A 384 39.52 9.12 20.31
CA SER A 384 38.79 9.51 21.52
C SER A 384 38.16 8.32 22.27
N GLY A 385 38.49 7.07 21.91
CA GLY A 385 38.02 5.86 22.58
C GLY A 385 36.64 5.38 22.12
N ALA A 386 36.25 5.64 20.87
CA ALA A 386 35.07 5.04 20.29
C ALA A 386 35.22 3.51 20.19
N ASP A 387 34.19 2.78 20.61
CA ASP A 387 34.11 1.33 20.48
C ASP A 387 33.80 0.95 19.03
N LEU A 388 34.74 0.24 18.40
CA LEU A 388 34.70 -0.13 16.98
C LEU A 388 33.76 -1.30 16.70
N ASP A 389 33.46 -2.08 17.74
CA ASP A 389 32.78 -3.37 17.66
C ASP A 389 31.31 -3.27 18.09
N LEU A 390 30.84 -2.07 18.45
CA LEU A 390 29.41 -1.80 18.68
C LEU A 390 28.60 -2.22 17.45
N GLN A 391 27.46 -2.85 17.71
CA GLN A 391 26.51 -3.28 16.68
C GLN A 391 25.21 -2.48 16.79
N THR A 392 24.65 -2.12 15.64
CA THR A 392 23.28 -1.58 15.55
C THR A 392 22.24 -2.66 15.91
N SER A 393 20.96 -2.27 15.97
CA SER A 393 19.85 -3.23 16.10
C SER A 393 19.84 -4.32 15.03
N ASP A 394 20.37 -4.01 13.84
CA ASP A 394 20.49 -4.96 12.72
C ASP A 394 21.79 -5.79 12.78
N GLY A 395 22.60 -5.65 13.84
CA GLY A 395 23.89 -6.32 13.99
C GLY A 395 25.04 -5.67 13.20
N GLU A 396 24.82 -4.52 12.54
CA GLU A 396 25.83 -3.89 11.70
C GLU A 396 26.86 -3.13 12.55
N THR A 397 28.14 -3.30 12.24
CA THR A 397 29.22 -2.47 12.83
C THR A 397 29.54 -1.26 11.95
N ALA A 398 30.35 -0.32 12.44
CA ALA A 398 30.83 0.81 11.64
C ALA A 398 31.54 0.36 10.35
N LEU A 399 32.24 -0.78 10.40
CA LEU A 399 32.88 -1.35 9.23
C LEU A 399 31.87 -1.80 8.17
N HIS A 400 30.75 -2.43 8.57
CA HIS A 400 29.68 -2.82 7.64
C HIS A 400 29.11 -1.61 6.89
N LEU A 401 28.82 -0.53 7.62
CA LEU A 401 28.27 0.70 7.05
C LEU A 401 29.25 1.39 6.07
N ALA A 402 30.52 1.52 6.47
CA ALA A 402 31.56 2.06 5.60
C ALA A 402 31.78 1.19 4.36
N ALA A 403 31.74 -0.13 4.52
CA ALA A 403 31.90 -1.10 3.45
C ALA A 403 30.75 -1.06 2.44
N TYR A 404 29.51 -1.01 2.92
CA TYR A 404 28.32 -0.88 2.07
C TYR A 404 28.36 0.39 1.21
N ARG A 405 28.75 1.51 1.82
CA ARG A 405 28.76 2.82 1.16
C ARG A 405 30.01 3.06 0.31
N GLY A 406 31.04 2.22 0.42
CA GLY A 406 32.28 2.33 -0.36
C GLY A 406 33.24 3.40 0.18
N PHE A 407 33.20 3.72 1.47
CA PHE A 407 34.08 4.72 2.09
C PHE A 407 35.41 4.11 2.54
N LEU A 408 36.32 3.95 1.58
CA LEU A 408 37.63 3.33 1.78
C LEU A 408 38.43 3.91 2.94
N ASN A 409 38.50 5.23 3.07
CA ASN A 409 39.33 5.87 4.10
C ASN A 409 38.82 5.57 5.51
N VAL A 410 37.49 5.47 5.70
CA VAL A 410 36.91 5.09 6.98
C VAL A 410 37.12 3.60 7.24
N ALA A 411 36.84 2.74 6.26
CA ALA A 411 37.05 1.30 6.40
C ALA A 411 38.51 0.96 6.73
N ARG A 412 39.46 1.63 6.07
CA ARG A 412 40.91 1.52 6.35
C ARG A 412 41.24 1.97 7.77
N ALA A 413 40.76 3.14 8.19
CA ALA A 413 41.00 3.64 9.54
C ALA A 413 40.47 2.69 10.63
N LEU A 414 39.29 2.09 10.41
CA LEU A 414 38.73 1.09 11.33
C LEU A 414 39.61 -0.16 11.40
N CYS A 415 40.06 -0.69 10.25
CA CYS A 415 40.91 -1.88 10.19
C CYS A 415 42.30 -1.64 10.82
N GLU A 416 42.92 -0.50 10.55
CA GLU A 416 44.23 -0.12 11.10
C GLU A 416 44.21 0.02 12.64
N ASN A 417 43.05 0.33 13.22
CA ASN A 417 42.86 0.45 14.67
C ASN A 417 42.30 -0.84 15.31
N GLY A 418 42.34 -1.97 14.59
CA GLY A 418 42.07 -3.29 15.16
C GLY A 418 40.60 -3.62 15.39
N CYS A 419 39.68 -3.09 14.58
CA CYS A 419 38.27 -3.52 14.65
C CYS A 419 38.11 -5.02 14.37
N ASN A 420 37.12 -5.65 15.00
CA ASN A 420 36.85 -7.06 14.77
C ASN A 420 36.15 -7.28 13.42
N ILE A 421 36.96 -7.63 12.43
CA ILE A 421 36.56 -7.89 11.05
C ILE A 421 35.63 -9.11 10.86
N HIS A 422 35.53 -9.99 11.86
CA HIS A 422 34.72 -11.21 11.82
C HIS A 422 33.32 -11.04 12.37
N LEU A 423 32.98 -9.86 12.91
CA LEU A 423 31.62 -9.57 13.33
C LEU A 423 30.67 -9.66 12.14
N VAL A 424 29.46 -10.14 12.43
CA VAL A 424 28.42 -10.40 11.45
C VAL A 424 27.15 -9.66 11.82
N ASP A 425 26.39 -9.26 10.80
CA ASP A 425 25.07 -8.68 10.99
C ASP A 425 23.99 -9.72 11.31
N SER A 426 22.75 -9.26 11.46
CA SER A 426 21.56 -10.11 11.67
C SER A 426 21.32 -11.18 10.61
N ASN A 427 21.88 -11.03 9.40
CA ASN A 427 21.83 -12.01 8.33
C ASN A 427 23.08 -12.90 8.26
N ASN A 428 23.92 -12.87 9.29
CA ASN A 428 25.22 -13.54 9.36
C ASN A 428 26.18 -13.07 8.25
N ARG A 429 26.01 -11.84 7.74
CA ARG A 429 26.88 -11.26 6.71
C ARG A 429 28.05 -10.55 7.36
N THR A 430 29.24 -10.81 6.86
CA THR A 430 30.45 -10.04 7.19
C THR A 430 30.53 -8.74 6.39
N ALA A 431 31.43 -7.83 6.77
CA ALA A 431 31.69 -6.60 6.02
C ALA A 431 32.05 -6.84 4.54
N LEU A 432 32.69 -7.98 4.23
CA LEU A 432 33.02 -8.37 2.85
C LEU A 432 31.77 -8.70 2.00
N HIS A 433 30.76 -9.35 2.58
CA HIS A 433 29.49 -9.60 1.89
C HIS A 433 28.80 -8.30 1.51
N VAL A 434 28.75 -7.37 2.47
CA VAL A 434 28.10 -6.07 2.30
C VAL A 434 28.89 -5.19 1.31
N ALA A 435 30.22 -5.24 1.33
CA ALA A 435 31.07 -4.59 0.32
C ALA A 435 30.80 -5.14 -1.09
N ALA A 436 30.71 -6.47 -1.24
CA ALA A 436 30.41 -7.13 -2.51
C ALA A 436 28.99 -6.87 -3.02
N GLN A 437 28.06 -6.55 -2.11
CA GLN A 437 26.70 -6.14 -2.44
C GLN A 437 26.61 -4.69 -2.94
N SER A 438 27.62 -3.86 -2.68
CA SER A 438 27.59 -2.44 -3.07
C SER A 438 27.83 -2.24 -4.57
N SER A 439 27.05 -1.34 -5.18
CA SER A 439 27.22 -0.89 -6.57
C SER A 439 28.10 0.35 -6.70
N ASN A 440 28.68 0.85 -5.61
CA ASN A 440 29.56 2.02 -5.63
C ASN A 440 30.88 1.68 -6.37
N PRO A 441 31.38 2.51 -7.30
CA PRO A 441 32.69 2.31 -7.93
C PRO A 441 33.85 2.07 -6.96
N ASN A 442 33.77 2.64 -5.75
CA ASN A 442 34.81 2.50 -4.74
C ASN A 442 34.73 1.19 -3.94
N SER A 443 33.66 0.40 -4.07
CA SER A 443 33.50 -0.85 -3.32
C SER A 443 34.58 -1.87 -3.66
N GLU A 444 35.11 -1.84 -4.89
CA GLU A 444 36.26 -2.63 -5.31
C GLU A 444 37.50 -2.42 -4.42
N PHE A 445 37.81 -1.16 -4.11
CA PHE A 445 38.96 -0.84 -3.25
C PHE A 445 38.70 -1.21 -1.80
N VAL A 446 37.45 -1.16 -1.34
CA VAL A 446 37.09 -1.62 0.00
C VAL A 446 37.23 -3.14 0.09
N VAL A 447 36.74 -3.89 -0.90
CA VAL A 447 36.93 -5.34 -0.99
C VAL A 447 38.42 -5.69 -0.96
N GLU A 448 39.26 -5.00 -1.73
CA GLU A 448 40.71 -5.18 -1.69
C GLU A 448 41.31 -4.91 -0.31
N CYS A 449 40.89 -3.82 0.35
CA CYS A 449 41.33 -3.49 1.69
C CYS A 449 40.95 -4.58 2.70
N LEU A 450 39.70 -5.04 2.68
CA LEU A 450 39.19 -6.09 3.55
C LEU A 450 39.93 -7.42 3.36
N LEU A 451 40.19 -7.80 2.10
CA LEU A 451 40.97 -9.00 1.76
C LEU A 451 42.43 -8.87 2.23
N SER A 452 43.04 -7.68 2.13
CA SER A 452 44.43 -7.46 2.58
C SER A 452 44.60 -7.55 4.10
N VAL A 453 43.53 -7.30 4.87
CA VAL A 453 43.51 -7.40 6.33
C VAL A 453 43.29 -8.87 6.78
N GLY A 454 43.00 -9.78 5.84
CA GLY A 454 42.84 -11.21 6.11
C GLY A 454 41.40 -11.67 6.31
N ILE A 455 40.39 -10.92 5.86
CA ILE A 455 39.00 -11.41 5.85
C ILE A 455 38.87 -12.56 4.84
N GLU A 456 38.43 -13.71 5.32
CA GLU A 456 38.22 -14.88 4.49
C GLU A 456 37.01 -14.71 3.54
N PRO A 457 37.17 -14.97 2.23
CA PRO A 457 36.06 -14.86 1.27
C PRO A 457 35.04 -16.00 1.35
N GLN A 458 35.34 -17.05 2.13
CA GLN A 458 34.56 -18.28 2.23
C GLN A 458 33.44 -18.23 3.27
N ALA A 459 33.40 -17.16 4.08
CA ALA A 459 32.33 -16.95 5.04
C ALA A 459 30.96 -16.99 4.34
N ARG A 460 29.94 -17.49 5.05
CA ARG A 460 28.59 -17.69 4.53
C ARG A 460 27.55 -17.01 5.38
N ASP A 461 26.59 -16.38 4.72
CA ASP A 461 25.41 -15.80 5.36
C ASP A 461 24.40 -16.88 5.81
N LEU A 462 23.29 -16.47 6.43
CA LEU A 462 22.23 -17.40 6.89
C LEU A 462 21.62 -18.26 5.78
N SER A 463 21.69 -17.80 4.53
CA SER A 463 21.21 -18.55 3.36
C SER A 463 22.32 -19.35 2.66
N GLY A 464 23.52 -19.43 3.24
CA GLY A 464 24.64 -20.16 2.68
C GLY A 464 25.36 -19.44 1.54
N ARG A 465 25.07 -18.17 1.29
CA ARG A 465 25.68 -17.34 0.23
C ARG A 465 27.03 -16.80 0.69
N SER A 466 28.02 -16.89 -0.17
CA SER A 466 29.33 -16.23 -0.02
C SER A 466 29.32 -14.80 -0.60
N ALA A 467 30.35 -14.01 -0.31
CA ALA A 467 30.53 -12.69 -0.90
C ALA A 467 30.50 -12.69 -2.44
N LEU A 468 30.95 -13.79 -3.06
CA LEU A 468 30.91 -13.96 -4.52
C LEU A 468 29.49 -14.02 -5.08
N HIS A 469 28.51 -14.56 -4.34
CA HIS A 469 27.10 -14.55 -4.75
C HIS A 469 26.56 -13.11 -4.88
N TYR A 470 26.89 -12.26 -3.91
CA TYR A 470 26.51 -10.85 -3.92
C TYR A 470 27.16 -10.09 -5.08
N ALA A 471 28.46 -10.31 -5.31
CA ALA A 471 29.18 -9.72 -6.44
C ALA A 471 28.61 -10.18 -7.79
N ALA A 472 28.24 -11.46 -7.91
CA ALA A 472 27.64 -12.03 -9.12
C ALA A 472 26.23 -11.50 -9.39
N ARG A 473 25.41 -11.32 -8.35
CA ARG A 473 24.07 -10.72 -8.45
C ARG A 473 24.11 -9.26 -8.95
N ASN A 474 25.17 -8.51 -8.64
CA ASN A 474 25.35 -7.14 -9.13
C ASN A 474 26.19 -7.05 -10.42
N CYS A 475 26.79 -8.16 -10.86
CA CYS A 475 27.65 -8.24 -12.05
C CYS A 475 28.81 -7.24 -12.06
N VAL A 476 29.51 -7.10 -10.92
CA VAL A 476 30.71 -6.26 -10.82
C VAL A 476 31.95 -7.10 -11.09
N SER A 477 32.41 -7.08 -12.36
CA SER A 477 33.50 -7.96 -12.82
C SER A 477 34.82 -7.81 -12.06
N SER A 478 35.13 -6.62 -11.55
CA SER A 478 36.37 -6.37 -10.82
C SER A 478 36.36 -6.94 -9.40
N ILE A 479 35.24 -6.82 -8.68
CA ILE A 479 35.03 -7.47 -7.38
C ILE A 479 35.09 -8.99 -7.52
N ILE A 480 34.40 -9.55 -8.53
CA ILE A 480 34.44 -10.99 -8.83
C ILE A 480 35.90 -11.43 -9.04
N TYR A 481 36.66 -10.71 -9.85
CA TYR A 481 38.07 -11.00 -10.09
C TYR A 481 38.92 -10.97 -8.82
N LYS A 482 38.76 -9.96 -7.96
CA LYS A 482 39.50 -9.85 -6.70
C LYS A 482 39.13 -10.96 -5.70
N LEU A 483 37.85 -11.27 -5.56
CA LEU A 483 37.38 -12.36 -4.70
C LEU A 483 37.94 -13.71 -5.17
N MET A 484 37.89 -14.01 -6.47
CA MET A 484 38.45 -15.24 -7.02
C MET A 484 39.97 -15.33 -6.80
N ASN A 485 40.70 -14.23 -7.00
CA ASN A 485 42.15 -14.19 -6.73
C ASN A 485 42.50 -14.40 -5.25
N ALA A 486 41.59 -14.03 -4.34
CA ALA A 486 41.72 -14.30 -2.92
C ALA A 486 41.24 -15.71 -2.51
N GLY A 487 40.90 -16.57 -3.47
CA GLY A 487 40.51 -17.97 -3.23
C GLY A 487 39.01 -18.20 -3.04
N ALA A 488 38.13 -17.26 -3.42
CA ALA A 488 36.68 -17.48 -3.37
C ALA A 488 36.26 -18.62 -4.29
N GLU A 489 35.55 -19.61 -3.75
CA GLU A 489 35.01 -20.74 -4.53
C GLU A 489 33.82 -20.31 -5.41
N VAL A 490 33.86 -20.66 -6.70
CA VAL A 490 32.85 -20.28 -7.69
C VAL A 490 31.67 -21.25 -7.80
N ASP A 491 31.80 -22.47 -7.25
CA ASP A 491 30.79 -23.53 -7.31
C ASP A 491 30.04 -23.74 -5.99
N VAL A 492 30.25 -22.83 -5.02
CA VAL A 492 29.50 -22.79 -3.76
C VAL A 492 28.02 -22.68 -4.03
N GLN A 493 27.21 -23.53 -3.38
CA GLN A 493 25.75 -23.48 -3.45
C GLN A 493 25.16 -22.89 -2.16
N ASP A 494 24.14 -22.04 -2.34
CA ASP A 494 23.28 -21.54 -1.27
C ASP A 494 22.21 -22.60 -0.87
N ILE A 495 21.32 -22.26 0.07
CA ILE A 495 20.24 -23.17 0.53
C ILE A 495 19.26 -23.60 -0.58
N TYR A 496 19.20 -22.85 -1.69
CA TYR A 496 18.36 -23.16 -2.85
C TYR A 496 19.14 -23.92 -3.93
N GLY A 497 20.41 -24.21 -3.70
CA GLY A 497 21.30 -24.84 -4.68
C GLY A 497 21.87 -23.86 -5.71
N PHE A 498 21.65 -22.55 -5.57
CA PHE A 498 22.20 -21.57 -6.49
C PHE A 498 23.67 -21.34 -6.24
N THR A 499 24.44 -21.37 -7.32
CA THR A 499 25.82 -20.89 -7.37
C THR A 499 25.87 -19.41 -7.77
N PRO A 500 26.99 -18.70 -7.56
CA PRO A 500 27.15 -17.33 -8.06
C PRO A 500 26.83 -17.21 -9.56
N LEU A 501 27.13 -18.27 -10.32
CA LEU A 501 26.84 -18.34 -11.75
C LEU A 501 25.33 -18.31 -12.06
N HIS A 502 24.49 -18.95 -11.23
CA HIS A 502 23.03 -18.88 -11.39
C HIS A 502 22.51 -17.44 -11.23
N TYR A 503 22.99 -16.73 -10.20
CA TYR A 503 22.64 -15.34 -9.96
C TYR A 503 23.04 -14.42 -11.12
N ALA A 504 24.26 -14.58 -11.65
CA ALA A 504 24.71 -13.80 -12.80
C ALA A 504 23.94 -14.15 -14.09
N ALA A 505 23.68 -15.43 -14.34
CA ALA A 505 22.99 -15.90 -15.55
C ALA A 505 21.53 -15.44 -15.63
N ALA A 506 20.87 -15.16 -14.50
CA ALA A 506 19.50 -14.66 -14.45
C ALA A 506 19.35 -13.19 -14.91
N LEU A 507 20.45 -12.49 -15.25
CA LEU A 507 20.47 -11.06 -15.55
C LEU A 507 20.66 -10.80 -17.06
N LYS A 508 20.12 -9.67 -17.54
CA LYS A 508 20.17 -9.26 -18.95
C LYS A 508 21.16 -8.11 -19.25
N ASN A 509 22.05 -7.77 -18.32
CA ASN A 509 22.97 -6.63 -18.49
C ASN A 509 24.17 -6.99 -19.37
N ASP A 510 24.73 -6.02 -20.09
CA ASP A 510 25.90 -6.22 -20.96
C ASP A 510 27.16 -6.68 -20.18
N SER A 511 27.28 -6.27 -18.91
CA SER A 511 28.40 -6.65 -18.03
C SER A 511 28.36 -8.13 -17.63
N VAL A 512 27.22 -8.80 -17.76
CA VAL A 512 27.01 -10.21 -17.36
C VAL A 512 27.94 -11.12 -18.14
N PHE A 513 28.08 -10.89 -19.46
CA PHE A 513 28.91 -11.73 -20.32
C PHE A 513 30.37 -11.81 -19.83
N LYS A 514 30.94 -10.66 -19.43
CA LYS A 514 32.30 -10.60 -18.89
C LYS A 514 32.40 -11.33 -17.54
N CYS A 515 31.42 -11.15 -16.66
CA CYS A 515 31.41 -11.79 -15.33
C CYS A 515 31.31 -13.32 -15.43
N ILE A 516 30.39 -13.81 -16.25
CA ILE A 516 30.20 -15.24 -16.51
C ILE A 516 31.45 -15.85 -17.15
N LYS A 517 32.04 -15.16 -18.14
CA LYS A 517 33.28 -15.61 -18.78
C LYS A 517 34.44 -15.73 -17.77
N LEU A 518 34.54 -14.81 -16.82
CA LEU A 518 35.56 -14.86 -15.75
C LEU A 518 35.33 -16.07 -14.82
N MET A 519 34.09 -16.28 -14.37
CA MET A 519 33.76 -17.40 -13.48
C MET A 519 33.91 -18.77 -14.16
N CYS A 520 33.51 -18.90 -15.43
CA CYS A 520 33.69 -20.14 -16.20
C CYS A 520 35.18 -20.48 -16.32
N ARG A 521 36.03 -19.50 -16.68
CA ARG A 521 37.50 -19.70 -16.77
C ARG A 521 38.14 -20.17 -15.47
N ALA A 522 37.57 -19.81 -14.32
CA ALA A 522 38.07 -20.24 -13.02
C ALA A 522 37.69 -21.70 -12.74
N ASN A 523 36.47 -22.12 -13.08
CA ASN A 523 36.04 -23.50 -12.96
C ASN A 523 34.93 -23.83 -13.96
N ASP A 524 35.28 -24.54 -15.03
CA ASP A 524 34.33 -24.97 -16.06
C ASP A 524 33.29 -25.94 -15.50
N SER A 525 33.56 -26.69 -14.43
CA SER A 525 32.56 -27.62 -13.86
C SER A 525 31.37 -26.91 -13.20
N SER A 526 31.51 -25.61 -12.88
CA SER A 526 30.44 -24.82 -12.25
C SER A 526 29.19 -24.68 -13.11
N VAL A 527 29.30 -24.79 -14.44
CA VAL A 527 28.13 -24.72 -15.35
C VAL A 527 27.23 -25.95 -15.26
N GLN A 528 27.72 -27.05 -14.69
CA GLN A 528 26.97 -28.32 -14.54
C GLN A 528 26.27 -28.44 -13.18
N ARG A 529 26.50 -27.52 -12.25
CA ARG A 529 25.83 -27.50 -10.94
C ARG A 529 24.37 -27.10 -11.12
N SER A 530 23.44 -27.85 -10.53
CA SER A 530 22.01 -27.56 -10.58
C SER A 530 21.48 -27.05 -9.25
N ASP A 531 20.44 -26.22 -9.32
CA ASP A 531 19.65 -25.84 -8.15
C ASP A 531 18.84 -27.02 -7.57
N VAL A 532 18.09 -26.77 -6.49
CA VAL A 532 17.21 -27.77 -5.85
C VAL A 532 16.10 -28.29 -6.80
N ASN A 533 15.71 -27.50 -7.80
CA ASN A 533 14.73 -27.92 -8.82
C ASN A 533 15.37 -28.63 -10.02
N GLY A 534 16.70 -28.78 -10.03
CA GLY A 534 17.47 -29.38 -11.11
C GLY A 534 17.86 -28.42 -12.24
N PHE A 535 17.54 -27.14 -12.18
CA PHE A 535 17.92 -26.15 -13.19
C PHE A 535 19.40 -25.78 -13.11
N LEU A 536 20.05 -25.85 -14.28
CA LEU A 536 21.42 -25.38 -14.51
C LEU A 536 21.46 -23.85 -14.77
N PRO A 537 22.62 -23.17 -14.62
CA PRO A 537 22.75 -21.74 -14.89
C PRO A 537 22.30 -21.33 -16.30
N ILE A 538 22.51 -22.19 -17.29
CA ILE A 538 22.07 -21.96 -18.67
C ILE A 538 20.53 -21.83 -18.79
N HIS A 539 19.75 -22.50 -17.93
CA HIS A 539 18.29 -22.33 -17.93
C HIS A 539 17.89 -20.92 -17.48
N TYR A 540 18.63 -20.35 -16.52
CA TYR A 540 18.42 -18.97 -16.06
C TYR A 540 18.81 -17.95 -17.15
N ALA A 541 19.88 -18.22 -17.91
CA ALA A 541 20.25 -17.42 -19.08
C ALA A 541 19.17 -17.43 -20.17
N VAL A 542 18.57 -18.60 -20.41
CA VAL A 542 17.44 -18.74 -21.34
C VAL A 542 16.21 -18.01 -20.80
N PHE A 543 15.91 -18.14 -19.52
CA PHE A 543 14.82 -17.39 -18.88
C PHE A 543 15.00 -15.87 -19.05
N ALA A 544 16.21 -15.36 -18.85
CA ALA A 544 16.56 -13.94 -18.99
C ALA A 544 16.59 -13.43 -20.44
N ASP A 545 16.45 -14.31 -21.44
CA ASP A 545 16.55 -13.97 -22.87
C ASP A 545 17.90 -13.33 -23.24
N ASN A 546 18.99 -13.83 -22.64
CA ASN A 546 20.34 -13.38 -22.95
C ASN A 546 21.02 -14.37 -23.91
N VAL A 547 20.98 -14.07 -25.20
CA VAL A 547 21.49 -14.95 -26.24
C VAL A 547 22.99 -15.19 -26.08
N ASP A 548 23.80 -14.15 -25.92
CA ASP A 548 25.26 -14.28 -25.93
C ASP A 548 25.75 -15.09 -24.73
N VAL A 549 25.16 -14.87 -23.55
CA VAL A 549 25.43 -15.67 -22.36
C VAL A 549 24.97 -17.11 -22.54
N THR A 550 23.78 -17.33 -23.09
CA THR A 550 23.26 -18.68 -23.33
C THR A 550 24.19 -19.46 -24.27
N MET A 551 24.63 -18.84 -25.37
CA MET A 551 25.54 -19.46 -26.31
C MET A 551 26.92 -19.72 -25.70
N LEU A 552 27.46 -18.76 -24.93
CA LEU A 552 28.70 -18.95 -24.18
C LEU A 552 28.63 -20.16 -23.23
N LEU A 553 27.57 -20.25 -22.44
CA LEU A 553 27.37 -21.38 -21.52
C LEU A 553 27.21 -22.70 -22.27
N ALA A 554 26.47 -22.71 -23.39
CA ALA A 554 26.30 -23.91 -24.22
C ALA A 554 27.62 -24.37 -24.86
N ASP A 555 28.49 -23.42 -25.21
CA ASP A 555 29.85 -23.68 -25.67
C ASP A 555 30.73 -24.27 -24.58
N VAL A 556 30.77 -23.66 -23.39
CA VAL A 556 31.55 -24.16 -22.24
C VAL A 556 31.09 -25.56 -21.81
N MET A 557 29.79 -25.83 -21.78
CA MET A 557 29.25 -27.15 -21.42
C MET A 557 29.66 -28.25 -22.40
N ASN A 558 29.93 -27.90 -23.67
CA ASN A 558 30.30 -28.83 -24.76
C ASN A 558 29.39 -30.07 -24.91
N ASN A 559 28.13 -29.97 -24.47
CA ASN A 559 27.17 -31.06 -24.58
C ASN A 559 26.69 -31.21 -26.04
N ILE A 560 26.62 -32.46 -26.51
CA ILE A 560 26.11 -32.80 -27.85
C ILE A 560 24.59 -32.65 -27.90
N SER A 561 23.90 -33.14 -26.86
CA SER A 561 22.46 -32.99 -26.68
C SER A 561 22.13 -31.73 -25.87
N VAL A 562 20.91 -31.20 -26.06
CA VAL A 562 20.44 -30.06 -25.27
C VAL A 562 20.40 -30.41 -23.78
N PRO A 563 20.94 -29.55 -22.89
CA PRO A 563 20.81 -29.73 -21.46
C PRO A 563 19.36 -29.76 -21.01
N SER A 564 19.08 -30.61 -20.02
CA SER A 564 17.80 -30.71 -19.33
C SER A 564 18.01 -30.47 -17.85
N SER A 565 17.00 -29.89 -17.20
CA SER A 565 16.97 -29.84 -15.74
C SER A 565 16.94 -31.26 -15.17
N GLN A 566 17.47 -31.45 -13.97
CA GLN A 566 17.31 -32.74 -13.27
C GLN A 566 15.87 -32.93 -12.78
N MET A 567 15.61 -34.08 -12.13
CA MET A 567 14.33 -34.34 -11.48
C MET A 567 14.03 -33.26 -10.44
N PRO A 568 12.77 -32.80 -10.31
CA PRO A 568 11.54 -33.45 -10.79
C PRO A 568 11.00 -32.95 -12.14
N LEU A 569 11.59 -31.93 -12.76
CA LEU A 569 10.96 -31.24 -13.90
C LEU A 569 11.41 -31.74 -15.28
N GLN A 570 12.67 -32.15 -15.43
CA GLN A 570 13.25 -32.59 -16.70
C GLN A 570 13.00 -31.62 -17.89
N MET A 571 13.04 -30.31 -17.64
CA MET A 571 12.79 -29.31 -18.68
C MET A 571 14.06 -28.97 -19.44
N THR A 572 14.03 -29.09 -20.77
CA THR A 572 15.14 -28.65 -21.64
C THR A 572 15.11 -27.15 -21.91
N LEU A 573 16.21 -26.61 -22.46
CA LEU A 573 16.31 -25.20 -22.85
C LEU A 573 15.19 -24.77 -23.81
N TYR A 574 14.74 -25.66 -24.69
CA TYR A 574 13.65 -25.38 -25.62
C TYR A 574 12.31 -25.18 -24.90
N HIS A 575 12.06 -25.96 -23.84
CA HIS A 575 10.85 -25.81 -23.03
C HIS A 575 10.80 -24.45 -22.35
N VAL A 576 11.92 -24.04 -21.75
CA VAL A 576 12.04 -22.73 -21.09
C VAL A 576 11.85 -21.61 -22.11
N ALA A 577 12.57 -21.66 -23.24
CA ALA A 577 12.43 -20.64 -24.30
C ALA A 577 10.99 -20.56 -24.85
N ALA A 578 10.34 -21.69 -25.09
CA ALA A 578 8.95 -21.75 -25.57
C ALA A 578 7.95 -21.23 -24.52
N ARG A 579 8.17 -21.53 -23.23
CA ARG A 579 7.33 -21.08 -22.11
C ARG A 579 7.40 -19.56 -21.93
N TYR A 580 8.56 -18.95 -22.12
CA TYR A 580 8.75 -17.50 -21.97
C TYR A 580 8.67 -16.72 -23.28
N ARG A 581 8.29 -17.38 -24.38
CA ARG A 581 8.06 -16.79 -25.71
C ARG A 581 9.32 -16.23 -26.40
N HIS A 582 10.49 -16.77 -26.08
CA HIS A 582 11.79 -16.32 -26.62
C HIS A 582 12.08 -16.95 -27.98
N SER A 583 11.39 -16.48 -29.02
CA SER A 583 11.43 -17.07 -30.37
C SER A 583 12.80 -17.01 -31.02
N GLN A 584 13.49 -15.87 -30.95
CA GLN A 584 14.83 -15.71 -31.54
C GLN A 584 15.85 -16.63 -30.87
N LEU A 585 15.82 -16.70 -29.54
CA LEU A 585 16.70 -17.58 -28.78
C LEU A 585 16.39 -19.05 -29.07
N LEU A 586 15.11 -19.43 -29.11
CA LEU A 586 14.67 -20.78 -29.47
C LEU A 586 15.21 -21.19 -30.86
N HIS A 587 15.10 -20.31 -31.86
CA HIS A 587 15.62 -20.55 -33.20
C HIS A 587 17.14 -20.77 -33.19
N LYS A 588 17.89 -19.91 -32.48
CA LYS A 588 19.35 -20.04 -32.36
C LYS A 588 19.76 -21.33 -31.66
N LEU A 589 19.08 -21.69 -30.56
CA LEU A 589 19.35 -22.93 -29.83
C LEU A 589 19.08 -24.17 -30.70
N LEU A 590 17.96 -24.20 -31.45
CA LEU A 590 17.66 -25.30 -32.36
C LEU A 590 18.73 -25.43 -33.46
N ALA A 591 19.12 -24.32 -34.08
CA ALA A 591 20.16 -24.30 -35.10
C ALA A 591 21.52 -24.76 -34.54
N PHE A 592 21.87 -24.31 -33.34
CA PHE A 592 23.14 -24.64 -32.70
C PHE A 592 23.30 -26.12 -32.39
N TYR A 593 22.30 -26.75 -31.75
CA TYR A 593 22.36 -28.18 -31.46
C TYR A 593 22.16 -29.04 -32.71
N HIS A 594 21.45 -28.55 -33.73
CA HIS A 594 21.42 -29.20 -35.04
C HIS A 594 22.79 -29.18 -35.73
N MET A 595 23.52 -28.07 -35.70
CA MET A 595 24.88 -28.02 -36.24
C MET A 595 25.83 -28.96 -35.50
N ARG A 596 25.71 -29.10 -34.17
CA ARG A 596 26.50 -30.06 -33.39
C ARG A 596 26.16 -31.51 -33.72
N SER A 597 24.89 -31.83 -33.98
CA SER A 597 24.48 -33.19 -34.33
C SER A 597 25.06 -33.67 -35.67
N LEU A 598 25.33 -32.76 -36.62
CA LEU A 598 25.93 -33.08 -37.92
C LEU A 598 27.38 -33.57 -37.83
N ASN A 599 28.07 -33.28 -36.72
CA ASN A 599 29.43 -33.75 -36.48
C ASN A 599 29.50 -35.20 -35.98
N LEU A 600 28.35 -35.85 -35.76
CA LEU A 600 28.25 -37.25 -35.36
C LEU A 600 28.21 -38.19 -36.57
N ASP A 601 28.41 -39.48 -36.31
CA ASP A 601 28.17 -40.52 -37.30
C ASP A 601 26.77 -40.45 -37.90
N LYS A 602 26.64 -40.75 -39.21
CA LYS A 602 25.40 -40.59 -39.99
C LYS A 602 24.16 -41.20 -39.32
N GLU A 603 24.31 -42.36 -38.68
CA GLU A 603 23.19 -43.05 -38.02
C GLU A 603 22.75 -42.35 -36.72
N LEU A 604 23.70 -41.88 -35.91
CA LEU A 604 23.41 -41.19 -34.65
C LEU A 604 22.89 -39.78 -34.91
N ALA A 605 23.44 -39.09 -35.91
CA ALA A 605 22.95 -37.80 -36.40
C ALA A 605 21.50 -37.91 -36.88
N ALA A 606 21.15 -38.97 -37.62
CA ALA A 606 19.78 -39.19 -38.08
C ALA A 606 18.81 -39.44 -36.90
N LYS A 607 19.21 -40.20 -35.87
CA LYS A 607 18.39 -40.41 -34.66
C LYS A 607 18.17 -39.11 -33.90
N LEU A 608 19.22 -38.33 -33.66
CA LEU A 608 19.13 -37.08 -32.90
C LEU A 608 18.36 -36.00 -33.66
N ASN A 609 18.56 -35.87 -34.97
CA ASN A 609 17.79 -34.95 -35.80
C ASN A 609 16.28 -35.25 -35.82
N ASN A 610 15.90 -36.50 -35.55
CA ASN A 610 14.52 -36.93 -35.40
C ASN A 610 13.94 -36.71 -33.99
N THR A 611 14.71 -36.13 -33.05
CA THR A 611 14.26 -35.84 -31.68
C THR A 611 14.43 -34.37 -31.28
N ILE A 612 15.24 -33.58 -31.97
CA ILE A 612 15.45 -32.14 -31.67
C ILE A 612 14.09 -31.41 -31.68
N GLY A 613 13.76 -30.76 -30.57
CA GLY A 613 12.50 -30.03 -30.39
C GLY A 613 11.30 -30.91 -30.01
N LEU A 614 11.50 -32.22 -29.84
CA LEU A 614 10.52 -33.19 -29.34
C LEU A 614 10.94 -33.84 -28.01
N GLU A 615 11.94 -33.30 -27.31
CA GLU A 615 12.22 -33.79 -25.97
C GLU A 615 11.01 -33.58 -25.08
N ALA A 616 10.73 -34.55 -24.22
CA ALA A 616 9.64 -34.49 -23.27
C ALA A 616 10.16 -34.08 -21.90
N ASP A 617 9.40 -33.22 -21.20
CA ASP A 617 9.56 -32.99 -19.78
C ASP A 617 9.08 -34.18 -18.93
N ALA A 618 9.19 -34.09 -17.61
CA ALA A 618 8.78 -35.17 -16.70
C ALA A 618 7.29 -35.55 -16.82
N ASN A 619 6.45 -34.64 -17.35
CA ASN A 619 5.04 -34.87 -17.61
C ASN A 619 4.75 -35.35 -19.04
N GLY A 620 5.77 -35.62 -19.85
CA GLY A 620 5.60 -36.04 -21.25
C GLY A 620 5.33 -34.87 -22.21
N ARG A 621 5.42 -33.62 -21.76
CA ARG A 621 5.11 -32.44 -22.60
C ARG A 621 6.34 -32.04 -23.39
N ILE A 622 6.14 -31.67 -24.65
CA ILE A 622 7.20 -31.16 -25.51
C ILE A 622 7.18 -29.62 -25.53
N PRO A 623 8.21 -28.93 -26.06
CA PRO A 623 8.25 -27.47 -26.14
C PRO A 623 7.03 -26.87 -26.87
N MET A 624 6.46 -27.61 -27.83
CA MET A 624 5.25 -27.20 -28.56
C MET A 624 4.04 -27.02 -27.63
N HIS A 625 3.87 -27.86 -26.60
CA HIS A 625 2.79 -27.68 -25.61
C HIS A 625 2.90 -26.33 -24.91
N TYR A 626 4.12 -25.93 -24.55
CA TYR A 626 4.38 -24.64 -23.91
C TYR A 626 4.17 -23.47 -24.86
N ALA A 627 4.72 -23.53 -26.08
CA ALA A 627 4.54 -22.47 -27.07
C ALA A 627 3.04 -22.23 -27.41
N MET A 628 2.27 -23.32 -27.60
CA MET A 628 0.84 -23.25 -27.88
C MET A 628 0.01 -22.86 -26.65
N SER A 629 0.35 -23.35 -25.46
CA SER A 629 -0.26 -22.91 -24.20
C SER A 629 -0.08 -21.42 -23.95
N GLN A 630 1.07 -20.87 -24.35
CA GLN A 630 1.41 -19.47 -24.18
C GLN A 630 1.03 -18.63 -25.39
N GLY A 631 0.42 -19.18 -26.44
CA GLY A 631 0.01 -18.45 -27.63
C GLY A 631 1.15 -17.74 -28.39
N CYS A 632 2.37 -18.27 -28.33
CA CYS A 632 3.49 -17.71 -29.08
C CYS A 632 3.55 -18.29 -30.49
N ARG A 633 2.93 -17.60 -31.44
CA ARG A 633 2.89 -18.01 -32.85
C ARG A 633 4.29 -18.17 -33.46
N SER A 634 5.21 -17.24 -33.20
CA SER A 634 6.58 -17.32 -33.74
C SER A 634 7.33 -18.55 -33.23
N CYS A 635 7.22 -18.88 -31.94
CA CYS A 635 7.81 -20.12 -31.40
C CYS A 635 7.17 -21.36 -32.05
N MET A 636 5.86 -21.34 -32.29
CA MET A 636 5.17 -22.40 -33.02
C MET A 636 5.69 -22.55 -34.45
N GLU A 637 5.82 -21.47 -35.21
CA GLU A 637 6.32 -21.50 -36.59
C GLU A 637 7.76 -22.01 -36.66
N ILE A 638 8.62 -21.60 -35.73
CA ILE A 638 10.00 -22.09 -35.63
C ILE A 638 10.03 -23.60 -35.34
N LEU A 639 9.26 -24.07 -34.36
CA LEU A 639 9.19 -25.50 -34.03
C LEU A 639 8.61 -26.32 -35.19
N LEU A 640 7.62 -25.79 -35.90
CA LEU A 640 7.06 -26.40 -37.12
C LEU A 640 8.05 -26.40 -38.30
N GLY A 641 9.03 -25.50 -38.33
CA GLY A 641 10.07 -25.43 -39.36
C GLY A 641 11.12 -26.54 -39.26
N THR A 642 11.22 -27.23 -38.11
CA THR A 642 12.15 -28.35 -37.90
C THR A 642 11.76 -29.58 -38.72
N ALA A 643 12.66 -30.58 -38.82
CA ALA A 643 12.48 -31.76 -39.68
C ALA A 643 11.22 -32.60 -39.40
N ILE A 644 10.51 -32.37 -38.27
CA ILE A 644 9.47 -33.27 -37.75
C ILE A 644 8.08 -32.59 -37.66
N ARG A 645 7.97 -31.35 -38.19
CA ARG A 645 6.78 -30.55 -38.55
C ARG A 645 5.45 -30.93 -37.87
N LYS A 646 4.68 -31.87 -38.44
CA LYS A 646 3.29 -32.15 -38.06
C LYS A 646 3.14 -33.05 -36.84
N ARG A 647 4.14 -33.89 -36.56
CA ARG A 647 4.10 -34.85 -35.45
C ARG A 647 4.04 -34.14 -34.10
N ALA A 648 4.70 -32.98 -33.97
CA ALA A 648 4.70 -32.19 -32.74
C ALA A 648 3.28 -31.80 -32.29
N LEU A 649 2.39 -31.44 -33.23
CA LEU A 649 1.01 -31.01 -32.92
C LEU A 649 0.12 -32.14 -32.36
N ILE A 650 0.48 -33.40 -32.63
CA ILE A 650 -0.26 -34.58 -32.18
C ILE A 650 0.43 -35.33 -31.03
N CYS A 651 1.60 -34.88 -30.58
CA CYS A 651 2.31 -35.47 -29.45
C CYS A 651 1.47 -35.36 -28.17
N LYS A 652 1.24 -36.50 -27.51
CA LYS A 652 0.48 -36.58 -26.27
C LYS A 652 1.41 -36.55 -25.08
N ASP A 653 1.05 -35.79 -24.06
CA ASP A 653 1.70 -35.84 -22.75
C ASP A 653 1.24 -37.07 -21.94
N ASN A 654 1.72 -37.21 -20.70
CA ASN A 654 1.36 -38.32 -19.81
C ASN A 654 -0.14 -38.38 -19.50
N ASN A 655 -0.91 -37.31 -19.73
CA ASN A 655 -2.36 -37.26 -19.57
C ASN A 655 -3.12 -37.39 -20.89
N GLY A 656 -2.43 -37.63 -22.00
CA GLY A 656 -3.04 -37.69 -23.33
C GLY A 656 -3.27 -36.30 -23.96
N ILE A 657 -2.81 -35.22 -23.33
CA ILE A 657 -3.05 -33.84 -23.76
C ILE A 657 -2.08 -33.51 -24.90
N THR A 658 -2.61 -33.01 -26.01
CA THR A 658 -1.81 -32.50 -27.15
C THR A 658 -1.58 -30.98 -27.05
N PRO A 659 -0.64 -30.40 -27.81
CA PRO A 659 -0.47 -28.95 -27.86
C PRO A 659 -1.75 -28.19 -28.26
N VAL A 660 -2.62 -28.80 -29.07
CA VAL A 660 -3.94 -28.26 -29.45
C VAL A 660 -4.86 -28.15 -28.23
N HIS A 661 -4.89 -29.16 -27.36
CA HIS A 661 -5.62 -29.09 -26.09
C HIS A 661 -5.08 -27.98 -25.19
N ALA A 662 -3.75 -27.84 -25.12
CA ALA A 662 -3.10 -26.81 -24.32
C ALA A 662 -3.44 -25.39 -24.82
N ALA A 663 -3.43 -25.17 -26.15
CA ALA A 663 -3.90 -23.93 -26.77
C ALA A 663 -5.37 -23.65 -26.48
N ALA A 664 -6.24 -24.66 -26.62
CA ALA A 664 -7.67 -24.52 -26.35
C ALA A 664 -7.95 -24.17 -24.88
N ALA A 665 -7.23 -24.79 -23.94
CA ALA A 665 -7.39 -24.54 -22.51
C ALA A 665 -6.97 -23.12 -22.09
N ARG A 666 -5.88 -22.59 -22.65
CA ARG A 666 -5.35 -21.24 -22.35
C ARG A 666 -5.86 -20.16 -23.31
N GLY A 667 -6.66 -20.57 -24.28
CA GLY A 667 -7.29 -19.78 -25.34
C GLY A 667 -6.33 -19.02 -26.25
N SER A 668 -5.42 -19.76 -26.88
CA SER A 668 -4.46 -19.23 -27.86
C SER A 668 -5.01 -19.34 -29.28
N VAL A 669 -5.91 -18.41 -29.64
CA VAL A 669 -6.72 -18.44 -30.87
C VAL A 669 -5.86 -18.56 -32.13
N GLU A 670 -4.86 -17.70 -32.33
CA GLU A 670 -4.05 -17.67 -33.56
C GLU A 670 -3.27 -18.97 -33.78
N CYS A 671 -2.63 -19.49 -32.73
CA CYS A 671 -1.91 -20.75 -32.76
C CYS A 671 -2.86 -21.92 -33.05
N LEU A 672 -4.08 -21.86 -32.47
CA LEU A 672 -5.11 -22.86 -32.67
C LEU A 672 -5.64 -22.87 -34.12
N THR A 673 -5.98 -21.71 -34.67
CA THR A 673 -6.45 -21.57 -36.07
C THR A 673 -5.43 -22.12 -37.05
N GLN A 674 -4.16 -21.78 -36.87
CA GLN A 674 -3.07 -22.29 -37.73
C GLN A 674 -2.90 -23.80 -37.58
N ALA A 675 -2.88 -24.33 -36.34
CA ALA A 675 -2.75 -25.77 -36.10
C ALA A 675 -3.91 -26.55 -36.72
N VAL A 676 -5.15 -26.09 -36.54
CA VAL A 676 -6.37 -26.71 -37.08
C VAL A 676 -6.38 -26.69 -38.62
N GLY A 677 -5.87 -25.63 -39.24
CA GLY A 677 -5.66 -25.58 -40.69
C GLY A 677 -4.77 -26.72 -41.21
N MET A 678 -3.72 -27.06 -40.45
CA MET A 678 -2.71 -28.05 -40.83
C MET A 678 -3.08 -29.51 -40.52
N LEU A 679 -3.99 -29.73 -39.56
CA LEU A 679 -4.38 -31.06 -39.03
C LEU A 679 -5.53 -31.70 -39.82
N LYS A 680 -5.61 -33.04 -39.79
CA LYS A 680 -6.75 -33.79 -40.32
C LYS A 680 -7.91 -33.79 -39.31
N PRO A 681 -9.16 -34.06 -39.72
CA PRO A 681 -10.29 -34.09 -38.79
C PRO A 681 -10.09 -35.00 -37.57
N MET A 682 -9.51 -36.20 -37.76
CA MET A 682 -9.20 -37.12 -36.66
C MET A 682 -8.20 -36.52 -35.66
N ASP A 683 -7.25 -35.70 -36.14
CA ASP A 683 -6.20 -35.10 -35.32
C ASP A 683 -6.67 -33.82 -34.57
N VAL A 684 -7.72 -33.16 -35.07
CA VAL A 684 -8.38 -32.03 -34.39
C VAL A 684 -9.22 -32.51 -33.21
N ASN A 685 -9.85 -33.69 -33.36
CA ASN A 685 -10.72 -34.29 -32.35
C ASN A 685 -10.01 -35.34 -31.48
N VAL A 686 -8.69 -35.19 -31.30
CA VAL A 686 -7.90 -36.12 -30.47
C VAL A 686 -8.43 -36.13 -29.05
N LEU A 687 -8.47 -37.32 -28.46
CA LEU A 687 -8.93 -37.53 -27.09
C LEU A 687 -7.77 -37.63 -26.10
N ASP A 688 -7.92 -36.96 -24.95
CA ASP A 688 -7.08 -37.14 -23.77
C ASP A 688 -7.44 -38.43 -22.99
N LYS A 689 -6.77 -38.71 -21.87
CA LYS A 689 -7.06 -39.90 -21.03
C LYS A 689 -8.47 -39.91 -20.41
N LYS A 690 -9.14 -38.77 -20.35
CA LYS A 690 -10.54 -38.64 -19.88
C LYS A 690 -11.52 -38.56 -21.05
N SER A 691 -11.10 -38.94 -22.25
CA SER A 691 -11.89 -38.87 -23.49
C SER A 691 -12.38 -37.47 -23.85
N ARG A 692 -11.65 -36.41 -23.47
CA ARG A 692 -12.02 -35.03 -23.78
C ARG A 692 -11.33 -34.57 -25.06
N THR A 693 -12.06 -33.84 -25.90
CA THR A 693 -11.53 -33.18 -27.10
C THR A 693 -10.99 -31.77 -26.77
N PRO A 694 -10.15 -31.15 -27.63
CA PRO A 694 -9.71 -29.77 -27.43
C PRO A 694 -10.89 -28.79 -27.35
N MET A 695 -11.95 -29.03 -28.13
CA MET A 695 -13.18 -28.22 -28.10
C MET A 695 -13.85 -28.25 -26.71
N MET A 696 -13.90 -29.43 -26.07
CA MET A 696 -14.41 -29.56 -24.70
C MET A 696 -13.56 -28.78 -23.69
N PHE A 697 -12.24 -28.68 -23.89
CA PHE A 697 -11.38 -27.85 -23.05
C PHE A 697 -11.63 -26.36 -23.27
N ALA A 698 -11.81 -25.91 -24.51
CA ALA A 698 -12.15 -24.51 -24.80
C ALA A 698 -13.46 -24.10 -24.10
N LEU A 699 -14.54 -24.87 -24.32
CA LEU A 699 -15.84 -24.59 -23.70
C LEU A 699 -15.81 -24.72 -22.17
N GLY A 700 -15.15 -25.76 -21.64
CA GLY A 700 -15.07 -25.98 -20.19
C GLY A 700 -14.27 -24.91 -19.43
N ASN A 701 -13.43 -24.14 -20.12
CA ASN A 701 -12.70 -23.00 -19.55
C ASN A 701 -13.29 -21.65 -20.00
N GLY A 702 -14.49 -21.62 -20.61
CA GLY A 702 -15.15 -20.39 -21.05
C GLY A 702 -14.46 -19.67 -22.21
N ARG A 703 -13.64 -20.35 -23.01
CA ARG A 703 -12.89 -19.77 -24.14
C ARG A 703 -13.66 -19.93 -25.45
N TRP A 704 -14.72 -19.14 -25.60
CA TRP A 704 -15.57 -19.17 -26.79
C TRP A 704 -14.82 -18.84 -28.08
N ASP A 705 -13.92 -17.86 -28.07
CA ASP A 705 -13.17 -17.46 -29.28
C ASP A 705 -12.35 -18.62 -29.88
N CYS A 706 -11.84 -19.50 -29.03
CA CYS A 706 -11.14 -20.71 -29.47
C CYS A 706 -12.11 -21.77 -30.01
N ALA A 707 -13.27 -21.92 -29.38
CA ALA A 707 -14.34 -22.77 -29.89
C ALA A 707 -14.80 -22.28 -31.28
N GLU A 708 -15.01 -20.98 -31.45
CA GLU A 708 -15.38 -20.34 -32.72
C GLU A 708 -14.32 -20.55 -33.81
N ALA A 709 -13.04 -20.31 -33.49
CA ALA A 709 -11.94 -20.58 -34.41
C ALA A 709 -11.86 -22.05 -34.85
N MET A 710 -12.15 -22.99 -33.94
CA MET A 710 -12.22 -24.40 -34.28
C MET A 710 -13.44 -24.73 -35.16
N MET A 711 -14.62 -24.17 -34.85
CA MET A 711 -15.87 -24.36 -35.61
C MET A 711 -15.81 -23.81 -37.03
N ALA A 712 -14.95 -22.80 -37.27
CA ALA A 712 -14.70 -22.29 -38.62
C ALA A 712 -14.05 -23.34 -39.53
N SER A 713 -13.34 -24.32 -38.96
CA SER A 713 -12.92 -25.50 -39.70
C SER A 713 -14.04 -26.55 -39.63
N GLU A 714 -14.55 -27.01 -40.77
CA GLU A 714 -15.59 -28.06 -40.86
C GLU A 714 -15.11 -29.44 -40.34
N LYS A 715 -14.04 -29.49 -39.54
CA LYS A 715 -13.31 -30.66 -39.07
C LYS A 715 -13.67 -31.09 -37.65
N VAL A 716 -14.44 -30.29 -36.90
CA VAL A 716 -14.80 -30.55 -35.49
C VAL A 716 -15.93 -31.56 -35.40
N ASP A 717 -15.78 -32.56 -34.52
CA ASP A 717 -16.84 -33.51 -34.18
C ASP A 717 -17.60 -33.02 -32.94
N TYR A 718 -18.92 -32.84 -33.11
CA TYR A 718 -19.83 -32.35 -32.07
C TYR A 718 -20.48 -33.46 -31.23
N SER A 719 -20.28 -34.73 -31.61
CA SER A 719 -20.91 -35.91 -30.99
C SER A 719 -20.08 -36.54 -29.88
N CYS A 720 -18.82 -36.13 -29.72
CA CYS A 720 -17.91 -36.69 -28.72
C CYS A 720 -18.41 -36.48 -27.28
N VAL A 721 -18.17 -37.47 -26.42
CA VAL A 721 -18.44 -37.43 -24.98
C VAL A 721 -17.19 -37.78 -24.17
N ASP A 722 -17.06 -37.20 -22.97
CA ASP A 722 -15.99 -37.54 -22.04
C ASP A 722 -16.21 -38.89 -21.34
N SER A 723 -15.26 -39.31 -20.50
CA SER A 723 -15.35 -40.56 -19.73
C SER A 723 -16.52 -40.60 -18.74
N ALA A 724 -17.13 -39.46 -18.42
CA ALA A 724 -18.33 -39.36 -17.60
C ALA A 724 -19.62 -39.28 -18.45
N GLY A 725 -19.53 -39.41 -19.78
CA GLY A 725 -20.66 -39.30 -20.70
C GLY A 725 -21.11 -37.86 -20.99
N ARG A 726 -20.30 -36.85 -20.62
CA ARG A 726 -20.65 -35.43 -20.83
C ARG A 726 -20.14 -34.93 -22.17
N GLY A 727 -21.05 -34.46 -23.01
CA GLY A 727 -20.76 -33.85 -24.31
C GLY A 727 -20.35 -32.38 -24.25
N LEU A 728 -20.41 -31.70 -25.40
CA LEU A 728 -20.13 -30.27 -25.51
C LEU A 728 -21.18 -29.42 -24.78
N MET A 729 -22.47 -29.76 -24.93
CA MET A 729 -23.56 -28.99 -24.34
C MET A 729 -23.55 -29.02 -22.81
N HIS A 730 -23.18 -30.15 -22.18
CA HIS A 730 -23.02 -30.21 -20.71
C HIS A 730 -22.04 -29.16 -20.16
N ARG A 731 -21.09 -28.67 -20.97
CA ARG A 731 -20.13 -27.63 -20.58
C ARG A 731 -20.60 -26.25 -21.03
N ALA A 732 -21.08 -26.15 -22.26
CA ALA A 732 -21.53 -24.90 -22.84
C ALA A 732 -22.66 -24.28 -22.00
N VAL A 733 -23.61 -25.06 -21.51
CA VAL A 733 -24.73 -24.54 -20.70
C VAL A 733 -24.32 -23.92 -19.36
N VAL A 734 -23.11 -24.23 -18.89
CA VAL A 734 -22.55 -23.70 -17.64
C VAL A 734 -21.69 -22.47 -17.90
N MET A 735 -20.93 -22.46 -19.00
CA MET A 735 -19.87 -21.47 -19.24
C MET A 735 -20.17 -20.47 -20.36
N CYS A 736 -21.19 -20.71 -21.19
CA CYS A 736 -21.48 -19.94 -22.39
C CYS A 736 -22.85 -19.26 -22.35
N ASP A 737 -23.00 -18.21 -23.16
CA ASP A 737 -24.25 -17.47 -23.29
C ASP A 737 -25.30 -18.21 -24.13
N VAL A 738 -26.56 -17.74 -24.05
CA VAL A 738 -27.70 -18.32 -24.78
C VAL A 738 -27.45 -18.35 -26.30
N LYS A 739 -26.90 -17.26 -26.87
CA LYS A 739 -26.59 -17.16 -28.31
C LYS A 739 -25.51 -18.16 -28.74
N GLN A 740 -24.49 -18.33 -27.90
CA GLN A 740 -23.38 -19.24 -28.14
C GLN A 740 -23.87 -20.70 -28.10
N CYS A 741 -24.70 -21.04 -27.10
CA CYS A 741 -25.35 -22.35 -27.03
C CYS A 741 -26.27 -22.61 -28.23
N ALA A 742 -27.02 -21.60 -28.70
CA ALA A 742 -27.87 -21.73 -29.88
C ALA A 742 -27.06 -22.05 -31.15
N GLU A 743 -25.90 -21.42 -31.33
CA GLU A 743 -25.01 -21.72 -32.46
C GLU A 743 -24.45 -23.15 -32.37
N LEU A 744 -24.06 -23.63 -31.19
CA LEU A 744 -23.62 -25.03 -31.02
C LEU A 744 -24.73 -26.04 -31.38
N ILE A 745 -25.97 -25.77 -30.96
CA ILE A 745 -27.12 -26.62 -31.32
C ILE A 745 -27.33 -26.62 -32.84
N LYS A 746 -27.25 -25.46 -33.49
CA LYS A 746 -27.34 -25.33 -34.95
C LYS A 746 -26.26 -26.13 -35.69
N ARG A 747 -25.07 -26.25 -35.08
CA ARG A 747 -23.94 -27.03 -35.59
C ARG A 747 -24.02 -28.52 -35.29
N GLY A 748 -25.06 -28.98 -34.60
CA GLY A 748 -25.31 -30.39 -34.32
C GLY A 748 -24.75 -30.89 -32.98
N ALA A 749 -24.47 -30.00 -32.03
CA ALA A 749 -24.10 -30.41 -30.68
C ALA A 749 -25.29 -31.08 -29.96
N ASP A 750 -25.06 -32.27 -29.41
CA ASP A 750 -26.09 -33.02 -28.71
C ASP A 750 -26.43 -32.39 -27.36
N PHE A 751 -27.72 -32.12 -27.15
CA PHE A 751 -28.27 -31.54 -25.92
C PHE A 751 -29.27 -32.47 -25.21
N LYS A 752 -29.49 -33.69 -25.72
CA LYS A 752 -30.50 -34.63 -25.20
C LYS A 752 -29.89 -35.74 -24.38
N THR A 753 -28.71 -36.22 -24.77
CA THR A 753 -28.08 -37.34 -24.05
C THR A 753 -27.74 -36.97 -22.61
N ALA A 754 -27.99 -37.94 -21.74
CA ALA A 754 -27.67 -37.86 -20.34
C ALA A 754 -26.25 -38.40 -20.09
N ASP A 755 -25.57 -37.84 -19.09
CA ASP A 755 -24.28 -38.35 -18.67
C ASP A 755 -24.40 -39.69 -17.89
N CYS A 756 -23.29 -40.22 -17.38
CA CYS A 756 -23.29 -41.48 -16.62
C CYS A 756 -24.18 -41.46 -15.36
N SER A 757 -24.50 -40.27 -14.85
CA SER A 757 -25.41 -40.05 -13.71
C SER A 757 -26.83 -39.69 -14.15
N LYS A 758 -27.16 -39.90 -15.43
CA LYS A 758 -28.42 -39.51 -16.08
C LYS A 758 -28.68 -37.99 -16.04
N VAL A 759 -27.65 -37.16 -15.89
CA VAL A 759 -27.79 -35.70 -15.90
C VAL A 759 -27.73 -35.19 -17.34
N THR A 760 -28.81 -34.54 -17.79
CA THR A 760 -28.87 -33.90 -19.11
C THR A 760 -28.38 -32.44 -19.05
N PRO A 761 -28.03 -31.82 -20.19
CA PRO A 761 -27.70 -30.39 -20.23
C PRO A 761 -28.82 -29.49 -19.71
N LEU A 762 -30.09 -29.93 -19.79
CA LEU A 762 -31.23 -29.22 -19.21
C LEU A 762 -31.16 -29.15 -17.67
N HIS A 763 -30.72 -30.21 -17.00
CA HIS A 763 -30.51 -30.19 -15.54
C HIS A 763 -29.45 -29.17 -15.13
N LEU A 764 -28.33 -29.13 -15.88
CA LEU A 764 -27.25 -28.19 -15.62
C LEU A 764 -27.70 -26.75 -15.89
N ALA A 765 -28.39 -26.50 -17.00
CA ALA A 765 -28.96 -25.18 -17.32
C ALA A 765 -29.97 -24.71 -16.28
N ALA A 766 -30.79 -25.63 -15.75
CA ALA A 766 -31.76 -25.34 -14.71
C ALA A 766 -31.08 -24.90 -13.41
N LYS A 767 -29.96 -25.53 -13.04
CA LYS A 767 -29.19 -25.18 -11.83
C LYS A 767 -28.36 -23.90 -11.97
N THR A 768 -27.83 -23.60 -13.16
CA THR A 768 -26.94 -22.42 -13.37
C THR A 768 -27.68 -21.09 -13.35
N GLY A 769 -29.01 -21.09 -13.51
CA GLY A 769 -29.84 -19.88 -13.35
C GLY A 769 -30.09 -19.10 -14.64
N ASN A 770 -29.77 -19.63 -15.83
CA ASN A 770 -30.03 -18.95 -17.10
C ASN A 770 -31.41 -19.33 -17.70
N ALA A 771 -32.44 -18.53 -17.39
CA ALA A 771 -33.80 -18.77 -17.86
C ALA A 771 -33.96 -18.77 -19.40
N GLY A 772 -33.21 -17.91 -20.11
CA GLY A 772 -33.22 -17.87 -21.56
C GLY A 772 -32.65 -19.14 -22.20
N LEU A 773 -31.67 -19.76 -21.56
CA LEU A 773 -31.09 -21.03 -22.01
C LEU A 773 -32.04 -22.21 -21.78
N VAL A 774 -32.74 -22.24 -20.64
CA VAL A 774 -33.78 -23.25 -20.37
C VAL A 774 -34.91 -23.11 -21.40
N GLN A 775 -35.38 -21.89 -21.69
CA GLN A 775 -36.37 -21.64 -22.75
C GLN A 775 -35.90 -22.12 -24.11
N LEU A 776 -34.64 -21.84 -24.48
CA LEU A 776 -34.05 -22.30 -25.73
C LEU A 776 -34.07 -23.84 -25.82
N LEU A 777 -33.57 -24.54 -24.81
CA LEU A 777 -33.55 -26.00 -24.79
C LEU A 777 -34.95 -26.61 -24.84
N MET A 778 -35.90 -26.03 -24.11
CA MET A 778 -37.31 -26.46 -24.11
C MET A 778 -37.96 -26.25 -25.49
N SER A 779 -37.71 -25.12 -26.15
CA SER A 779 -38.21 -24.85 -27.51
C SER A 779 -37.64 -25.80 -28.57
N GLN A 780 -36.49 -26.42 -28.31
CA GLN A 780 -35.85 -27.41 -29.17
C GLN A 780 -36.21 -28.86 -28.79
N ASN A 781 -37.27 -29.06 -27.99
CA ASN A 781 -37.74 -30.36 -27.51
C ASN A 781 -36.66 -31.16 -26.75
N ALA A 782 -36.03 -30.53 -25.75
CA ALA A 782 -35.19 -31.25 -24.79
C ALA A 782 -36.04 -32.16 -23.88
N ASP A 783 -35.56 -33.37 -23.61
CA ASP A 783 -36.28 -34.35 -22.81
C ASP A 783 -36.19 -34.02 -21.31
N VAL A 784 -37.34 -33.93 -20.64
CA VAL A 784 -37.43 -33.77 -19.19
C VAL A 784 -37.39 -35.16 -18.55
N THR A 785 -36.20 -35.56 -18.16
CA THR A 785 -35.90 -36.87 -17.54
C THR A 785 -35.45 -36.68 -16.09
N GLU A 786 -35.44 -37.76 -15.31
CA GLU A 786 -34.92 -37.77 -13.94
C GLU A 786 -33.45 -38.24 -13.93
N ASP A 787 -32.63 -37.64 -13.07
CA ASP A 787 -31.25 -38.06 -12.84
C ASP A 787 -31.18 -39.40 -12.06
N ALA A 788 -29.97 -39.87 -11.75
CA ALA A 788 -29.77 -41.12 -11.01
C ALA A 788 -30.38 -41.11 -9.58
N ASN A 789 -30.65 -39.94 -9.01
CA ASN A 789 -31.26 -39.76 -7.70
C ASN A 789 -32.79 -39.54 -7.78
N GLY A 790 -33.37 -39.60 -8.98
CA GLY A 790 -34.80 -39.34 -9.20
C GLY A 790 -35.16 -37.85 -9.25
N LEU A 791 -34.18 -36.96 -9.37
CA LEU A 791 -34.40 -35.51 -9.45
C LEU A 791 -34.53 -35.09 -10.91
N SER A 792 -35.58 -34.34 -11.22
CA SER A 792 -35.79 -33.71 -12.53
C SER A 792 -35.08 -32.35 -12.62
N PRO A 793 -35.05 -31.70 -13.79
CA PRO A 793 -34.53 -30.35 -13.94
C PRO A 793 -35.24 -29.32 -13.04
N PHE A 794 -36.48 -29.59 -12.63
CA PHE A 794 -37.23 -28.70 -11.74
C PHE A 794 -36.60 -28.63 -10.33
N GLU A 795 -36.19 -29.76 -9.75
CA GLU A 795 -35.50 -29.80 -8.45
C GLU A 795 -34.10 -29.19 -8.54
N TRP A 796 -33.41 -29.40 -9.67
CA TRP A 796 -32.13 -28.76 -9.94
C TRP A 796 -32.27 -27.23 -10.04
N ALA A 797 -33.36 -26.71 -10.61
CA ALA A 797 -33.70 -25.29 -10.58
C ALA A 797 -34.00 -24.79 -9.16
N ALA A 798 -34.69 -25.61 -8.35
CA ALA A 798 -34.97 -25.27 -6.95
C ALA A 798 -33.67 -25.14 -6.14
N ALA A 799 -32.69 -26.01 -6.38
CA ALA A 799 -31.35 -25.89 -5.81
C ALA A 799 -30.58 -24.66 -6.35
N GLY A 800 -30.76 -24.32 -7.63
CA GLY A 800 -30.13 -23.18 -8.29
C GLY A 800 -30.60 -21.82 -7.76
N GLY A 801 -31.86 -21.72 -7.34
CA GLY A 801 -32.41 -20.52 -6.68
C GLY A 801 -33.11 -19.52 -7.61
N ASN A 802 -33.35 -19.87 -8.89
CA ASN A 802 -34.00 -18.97 -9.85
C ASN A 802 -35.48 -19.34 -10.07
N VAL A 803 -36.38 -18.49 -9.57
CA VAL A 803 -37.83 -18.66 -9.67
C VAL A 803 -38.35 -18.63 -11.11
N ALA A 804 -37.76 -17.81 -11.98
CA ALA A 804 -38.20 -17.72 -13.38
C ALA A 804 -38.04 -19.06 -14.12
N ILE A 805 -37.02 -19.85 -13.76
CA ILE A 805 -36.81 -21.19 -14.33
C ILE A 805 -37.89 -22.16 -13.84
N LEU A 806 -38.28 -22.06 -12.56
CA LEU A 806 -39.37 -22.86 -12.01
C LEU A 806 -40.69 -22.56 -12.71
N GLU A 807 -40.95 -21.29 -13.07
CA GLU A 807 -42.14 -20.91 -13.86
C GLU A 807 -42.12 -21.54 -15.26
N ILE A 808 -40.97 -21.51 -15.93
CA ILE A 808 -40.81 -22.13 -17.27
C ILE A 808 -41.03 -23.64 -17.21
N LEU A 809 -40.54 -24.30 -16.16
CA LEU A 809 -40.65 -25.75 -15.96
C LEU A 809 -41.94 -26.15 -15.22
N LYS A 810 -42.83 -25.21 -14.89
CA LYS A 810 -44.05 -25.46 -14.08
C LYS A 810 -44.94 -26.55 -14.64
N ASN A 811 -45.08 -26.64 -15.96
CA ASN A 811 -45.92 -27.64 -16.63
C ASN A 811 -45.30 -29.04 -16.69
N THR A 812 -44.02 -29.16 -16.34
CA THR A 812 -43.25 -30.41 -16.39
C THR A 812 -43.13 -31.10 -15.01
N ARG A 813 -43.69 -30.48 -13.96
CA ARG A 813 -43.58 -30.93 -12.57
C ARG A 813 -44.61 -32.02 -12.21
N ARG A 814 -44.21 -33.01 -11.41
CA ARG A 814 -45.12 -33.92 -10.69
C ARG A 814 -45.46 -33.35 -9.30
N ARG A 815 -46.59 -33.73 -8.70
CA ARG A 815 -46.98 -33.21 -7.37
C ARG A 815 -46.04 -33.69 -6.24
N ALA A 816 -45.57 -34.94 -6.30
CA ALA A 816 -44.65 -35.53 -5.32
C ALA A 816 -43.27 -34.82 -5.26
N ASN A 817 -42.83 -34.32 -6.41
CA ASN A 817 -41.55 -33.66 -6.64
C ASN A 817 -41.41 -32.30 -5.93
N MET A 818 -42.53 -31.63 -5.66
CA MET A 818 -42.54 -30.31 -5.05
C MET A 818 -42.28 -30.34 -3.54
N PHE A 819 -42.66 -31.43 -2.86
CA PHE A 819 -42.31 -31.66 -1.45
C PHE A 819 -40.78 -31.77 -1.30
N ILE A 820 -40.14 -32.53 -2.20
CA ILE A 820 -38.68 -32.68 -2.24
C ILE A 820 -38.00 -31.36 -2.65
N SER A 821 -38.59 -30.60 -3.58
CA SER A 821 -38.06 -29.30 -4.04
C SER A 821 -37.94 -28.29 -2.91
N LEU A 822 -38.90 -28.24 -1.97
CA LEU A 822 -38.82 -27.36 -0.80
C LEU A 822 -37.66 -27.76 0.12
N LEU A 823 -37.49 -29.06 0.38
CA LEU A 823 -36.39 -29.57 1.22
C LEU A 823 -35.02 -29.22 0.62
N ILE A 824 -34.87 -29.40 -0.69
CA ILE A 824 -33.64 -29.07 -1.41
C ILE A 824 -33.38 -27.55 -1.37
N ALA A 825 -34.40 -26.73 -1.65
CA ALA A 825 -34.27 -25.27 -1.62
C ALA A 825 -33.88 -24.74 -0.24
N ALA A 826 -34.47 -25.29 0.83
CA ALA A 826 -34.13 -24.96 2.21
C ALA A 826 -32.69 -25.37 2.54
N SER A 827 -32.23 -26.56 2.12
CA SER A 827 -30.85 -27.01 2.32
C SER A 827 -29.80 -26.16 1.59
N CYS A 828 -30.17 -25.54 0.46
CA CYS A 828 -29.29 -24.72 -0.38
C CYS A 828 -29.38 -23.22 -0.11
N ASN A 829 -30.07 -22.79 0.95
CA ASN A 829 -30.33 -21.39 1.28
C ASN A 829 -31.01 -20.58 0.15
N ARG A 830 -32.09 -21.12 -0.44
CA ARG A 830 -32.82 -20.47 -1.55
C ARG A 830 -34.14 -19.85 -1.08
N PHE A 831 -34.06 -18.71 -0.40
CA PHE A 831 -35.22 -18.02 0.18
C PHE A 831 -36.35 -17.75 -0.83
N ASN A 832 -36.05 -17.12 -1.97
CA ASN A 832 -37.07 -16.75 -2.96
C ASN A 832 -37.78 -17.97 -3.56
N VAL A 833 -37.05 -19.08 -3.74
CA VAL A 833 -37.62 -20.35 -4.19
C VAL A 833 -38.50 -20.96 -3.11
N CYS A 834 -38.05 -20.98 -1.85
CA CYS A 834 -38.86 -21.47 -0.74
C CYS A 834 -40.18 -20.68 -0.66
N LYS A 835 -40.12 -19.34 -0.72
CA LYS A 835 -41.29 -18.47 -0.73
C LYS A 835 -42.23 -18.78 -1.89
N TYR A 836 -41.71 -18.88 -3.11
CA TYR A 836 -42.49 -19.21 -4.30
C TYR A 836 -43.18 -20.58 -4.19
N LEU A 837 -42.47 -21.62 -3.76
CA LEU A 837 -43.03 -22.97 -3.59
C LEU A 837 -44.13 -23.00 -2.53
N LEU A 838 -43.95 -22.28 -1.43
CA LEU A 838 -44.91 -22.15 -0.34
C LEU A 838 -46.15 -21.34 -0.73
N ASP A 839 -45.99 -20.31 -1.55
CA ASP A 839 -47.11 -19.51 -2.10
C ASP A 839 -47.95 -20.33 -3.09
N GLU A 840 -47.31 -21.18 -3.89
CA GLU A 840 -48.00 -22.04 -4.86
C GLU A 840 -48.78 -23.18 -4.19
N LEU A 841 -48.17 -23.88 -3.21
CA LEU A 841 -48.79 -25.01 -2.53
C LEU A 841 -48.37 -25.05 -1.04
N PRO A 842 -49.15 -24.43 -0.14
CA PRO A 842 -48.84 -24.34 1.29
C PRO A 842 -48.69 -25.70 2.00
N GLU A 843 -49.33 -26.76 1.49
CA GLU A 843 -49.25 -28.12 2.05
C GLU A 843 -47.81 -28.66 2.11
N CYS A 844 -46.91 -28.15 1.25
CA CYS A 844 -45.53 -28.64 1.17
C CYS A 844 -44.65 -28.28 2.37
N VAL A 845 -45.08 -27.37 3.25
CA VAL A 845 -44.38 -27.06 4.53
C VAL A 845 -44.14 -28.32 5.36
N SER A 846 -45.09 -29.25 5.32
CA SER A 846 -45.05 -30.53 6.06
C SER A 846 -44.24 -31.63 5.36
N ALA A 847 -43.54 -31.31 4.28
CA ALA A 847 -42.69 -32.27 3.58
C ALA A 847 -41.65 -32.87 4.53
N VAL A 848 -41.50 -34.19 4.47
CA VAL A 848 -40.45 -34.93 5.17
C VAL A 848 -39.66 -35.79 4.17
N ASP A 849 -38.36 -35.91 4.37
CA ASP A 849 -37.54 -36.88 3.64
C ASP A 849 -37.60 -38.28 4.28
N ALA A 850 -36.82 -39.22 3.72
CA ALA A 850 -36.72 -40.59 4.22
C ALA A 850 -36.15 -40.72 5.65
N ARG A 851 -35.53 -39.66 6.19
CA ARG A 851 -35.00 -39.58 7.57
C ARG A 851 -35.97 -38.87 8.52
N GLY A 852 -37.13 -38.43 8.02
CA GLY A 852 -38.07 -37.60 8.77
C GLY A 852 -37.70 -36.11 8.83
N TRP A 853 -36.72 -35.65 8.04
CA TRP A 853 -36.31 -34.25 8.08
C TRP A 853 -37.27 -33.38 7.28
N THR A 854 -37.78 -32.35 7.95
CA THR A 854 -38.52 -31.25 7.32
C THR A 854 -37.58 -30.17 6.79
N ALA A 855 -38.11 -29.23 6.00
CA ALA A 855 -37.37 -28.07 5.54
C ALA A 855 -36.79 -27.25 6.71
N LEU A 856 -37.52 -27.23 7.84
CA LEU A 856 -37.12 -26.54 9.06
C LEU A 856 -35.89 -27.20 9.71
N HIS A 857 -35.79 -28.53 9.67
CA HIS A 857 -34.60 -29.26 10.16
C HIS A 857 -33.34 -28.90 9.36
N TYR A 858 -33.44 -28.88 8.02
CA TYR A 858 -32.33 -28.50 7.15
C TYR A 858 -31.89 -27.04 7.37
N ALA A 859 -32.85 -26.11 7.43
CA ALA A 859 -32.58 -24.70 7.64
C ALA A 859 -31.98 -24.42 9.03
N ALA A 860 -32.50 -25.07 10.07
CA ALA A 860 -32.00 -24.91 11.44
C ALA A 860 -30.58 -25.47 11.61
N ARG A 861 -30.29 -26.66 11.04
CA ARG A 861 -28.96 -27.27 11.11
C ARG A 861 -27.87 -26.43 10.42
N ALA A 862 -28.26 -25.72 9.36
CA ALA A 862 -27.36 -24.91 8.54
C ALA A 862 -27.29 -23.43 8.97
N GLY A 863 -28.18 -22.97 9.86
CA GLY A 863 -28.19 -21.58 10.35
C GLY A 863 -28.87 -20.58 9.42
N TYR A 864 -29.84 -20.98 8.60
CA TYR A 864 -30.50 -20.08 7.66
C TYR A 864 -31.69 -19.34 8.30
N VAL A 865 -31.40 -18.27 9.05
CA VAL A 865 -32.37 -17.48 9.84
C VAL A 865 -33.60 -17.06 9.03
N ASP A 866 -33.42 -16.45 7.85
CA ASP A 866 -34.52 -15.95 7.02
C ASP A 866 -35.48 -17.07 6.54
N ILE A 867 -34.92 -18.25 6.24
CA ILE A 867 -35.71 -19.41 5.81
C ILE A 867 -36.44 -20.03 7.00
N VAL A 868 -35.79 -20.10 8.17
CA VAL A 868 -36.43 -20.55 9.42
C VAL A 868 -37.62 -19.64 9.74
N GLN A 869 -37.43 -18.32 9.69
CA GLN A 869 -38.51 -17.37 9.92
C GLN A 869 -39.67 -17.57 8.94
N LEU A 870 -39.36 -17.64 7.64
CA LEU A 870 -40.37 -17.88 6.60
C LEU A 870 -41.15 -19.18 6.83
N LEU A 871 -40.47 -20.28 7.14
CA LEU A 871 -41.13 -21.57 7.37
C LEU A 871 -42.05 -21.53 8.59
N VAL A 872 -41.61 -20.89 9.69
CA VAL A 872 -42.40 -20.71 10.91
C VAL A 872 -43.63 -19.84 10.65
N GLU A 873 -43.48 -18.71 9.96
CA GLU A 873 -44.58 -17.83 9.56
C GLU A 873 -45.65 -18.55 8.70
N ARG A 874 -45.22 -19.55 7.91
CA ARG A 874 -46.10 -20.38 7.08
C ARG A 874 -46.63 -21.62 7.78
N GLY A 875 -46.45 -21.74 9.11
CA GLY A 875 -47.04 -22.79 9.93
C GLY A 875 -46.24 -24.09 9.98
N ALA A 876 -44.91 -24.04 9.80
CA ALA A 876 -44.06 -25.20 10.03
C ALA A 876 -44.11 -25.65 11.50
N GLU A 877 -44.21 -26.95 11.73
CA GLU A 877 -44.20 -27.52 13.06
C GLU A 877 -42.81 -27.36 13.70
N THR A 878 -42.72 -26.49 14.71
CA THR A 878 -41.46 -26.08 15.37
C THR A 878 -40.83 -27.19 16.20
N SER A 879 -41.63 -28.17 16.63
CA SER A 879 -41.22 -29.32 17.44
C SER A 879 -41.33 -30.65 16.70
N ALA A 880 -41.36 -30.61 15.35
CA ALA A 880 -41.33 -31.83 14.54
C ALA A 880 -40.10 -32.67 14.89
N ILE A 881 -40.26 -33.99 14.94
CA ILE A 881 -39.19 -34.92 15.29
C ILE A 881 -38.70 -35.67 14.05
N ASP A 882 -37.38 -35.77 13.89
CA ASP A 882 -36.78 -36.64 12.88
C ASP A 882 -36.76 -38.12 13.34
N GLY A 883 -36.25 -39.01 12.49
CA GLY A 883 -36.09 -40.43 12.81
C GLY A 883 -35.14 -40.74 13.99
N GLN A 884 -34.43 -39.74 14.52
CA GLN A 884 -33.61 -39.83 15.73
C GLN A 884 -34.24 -39.05 16.91
N LEU A 885 -35.52 -38.71 16.82
CA LEU A 885 -36.26 -37.92 17.81
C LEU A 885 -35.71 -36.50 18.02
N ARG A 886 -34.91 -35.98 17.08
CA ARG A 886 -34.33 -34.64 17.19
C ARG A 886 -35.28 -33.60 16.62
N THR A 887 -35.39 -32.48 17.33
CA THR A 887 -36.15 -31.31 16.88
C THR A 887 -35.28 -30.34 16.09
N PRO A 888 -35.87 -29.39 15.33
CA PRO A 888 -35.13 -28.31 14.70
C PRO A 888 -34.31 -27.49 15.70
N LEU A 889 -34.83 -27.30 16.92
CA LEU A 889 -34.11 -26.61 18.00
C LEU A 889 -32.84 -27.37 18.41
N MET A 890 -32.92 -28.70 18.54
CA MET A 890 -31.74 -29.54 18.80
C MET A 890 -30.71 -29.46 17.66
N LEU A 891 -31.15 -29.51 16.40
CA LEU A 891 -30.23 -29.44 15.26
C LEU A 891 -29.57 -28.06 15.11
N CYS A 892 -30.26 -26.99 15.52
CA CYS A 892 -29.69 -25.64 15.57
C CYS A 892 -28.44 -25.58 16.45
N THR A 893 -28.46 -26.26 17.60
CA THR A 893 -27.31 -26.28 18.53
C THR A 893 -26.06 -26.91 17.91
N MET A 894 -26.23 -27.77 16.90
CA MET A 894 -25.13 -28.43 16.19
C MET A 894 -24.59 -27.60 15.02
N CYS A 895 -25.17 -26.43 14.73
CA CYS A 895 -24.76 -25.55 13.63
C CYS A 895 -23.29 -25.11 13.78
N ASN A 896 -22.56 -25.07 12.66
CA ASN A 896 -21.17 -24.59 12.66
C ASN A 896 -21.08 -23.05 12.76
N ASP A 897 -22.15 -22.34 12.37
CA ASP A 897 -22.22 -20.88 12.40
C ASP A 897 -22.86 -20.40 13.71
N ARG A 898 -22.00 -20.04 14.68
CA ARG A 898 -22.42 -19.71 16.05
C ARG A 898 -23.36 -18.50 16.11
N VAL A 899 -23.10 -17.47 15.31
CA VAL A 899 -23.90 -16.24 15.33
C VAL A 899 -25.32 -16.49 14.85
N ASN A 900 -25.45 -17.17 13.71
CA ASN A 900 -26.75 -17.46 13.12
C ASN A 900 -27.53 -18.50 13.92
N SER A 901 -26.84 -19.39 14.63
CA SER A 901 -27.50 -20.38 15.49
C SER A 901 -28.27 -19.77 16.66
N VAL A 902 -27.82 -18.63 17.22
CA VAL A 902 -28.59 -17.90 18.24
C VAL A 902 -29.87 -17.32 17.65
N GLY A 903 -29.78 -16.67 16.47
CA GLY A 903 -30.96 -16.11 15.80
C GLY A 903 -31.99 -17.17 15.39
N VAL A 904 -31.53 -18.35 14.95
CA VAL A 904 -32.44 -19.49 14.70
C VAL A 904 -33.10 -19.97 16.00
N ALA A 905 -32.34 -20.08 17.10
CA ALA A 905 -32.89 -20.51 18.39
C ALA A 905 -33.92 -19.50 18.94
N GLU A 906 -33.67 -18.20 18.78
CA GLU A 906 -34.60 -17.12 19.13
C GLU A 906 -35.95 -17.28 18.43
N ILE A 907 -35.94 -17.46 17.11
CA ILE A 907 -37.17 -17.62 16.31
C ILE A 907 -37.93 -18.89 16.73
N LEU A 908 -37.23 -20.02 16.90
CA LEU A 908 -37.85 -21.29 17.25
C LEU A 908 -38.48 -21.24 18.65
N MET A 909 -37.79 -20.67 19.65
CA MET A 909 -38.32 -20.53 21.01
C MET A 909 -39.49 -19.54 21.07
N ALA A 910 -39.40 -18.41 20.35
CA ALA A 910 -40.51 -17.46 20.25
C ALA A 910 -41.76 -18.09 19.62
N ALA A 911 -41.58 -19.04 18.71
CA ALA A 911 -42.64 -19.81 18.08
C ALA A 911 -43.07 -21.07 18.88
N GLY A 912 -42.64 -21.20 20.14
CA GLY A 912 -43.07 -22.26 21.05
C GLY A 912 -42.44 -23.63 20.82
N ALA A 913 -41.21 -23.69 20.29
CA ALA A 913 -40.48 -24.96 20.19
C ALA A 913 -40.26 -25.58 21.59
N SER A 914 -40.57 -26.87 21.72
CA SER A 914 -40.41 -27.59 22.97
C SER A 914 -38.93 -27.83 23.29
N VAL A 915 -38.48 -27.30 24.42
CA VAL A 915 -37.15 -27.54 24.98
C VAL A 915 -37.06 -28.89 25.70
N VAL A 916 -38.19 -29.47 26.11
CA VAL A 916 -38.30 -30.66 27.00
C VAL A 916 -38.13 -31.99 26.26
N LEU A 917 -38.15 -31.98 24.93
CA LEU A 917 -37.96 -33.20 24.14
C LEU A 917 -36.51 -33.69 24.26
N HIS A 918 -36.34 -35.00 24.07
CA HIS A 918 -35.05 -35.68 24.13
C HIS A 918 -34.82 -36.49 22.85
N ASP A 919 -33.58 -36.56 22.39
CA ASP A 919 -33.19 -37.45 21.30
C ASP A 919 -33.17 -38.93 21.74
N ILE A 920 -32.88 -39.84 20.81
CA ILE A 920 -32.75 -41.29 21.10
C ILE A 920 -31.73 -41.63 22.20
N ASP A 921 -30.73 -40.77 22.41
CA ASP A 921 -29.68 -40.93 23.41
C ASP A 921 -30.03 -40.24 24.75
N GLY A 922 -31.26 -39.70 24.87
CA GLY A 922 -31.73 -38.99 26.04
C GLY A 922 -31.17 -37.58 26.19
N ASN A 923 -30.56 -37.00 25.14
CA ASN A 923 -30.01 -35.65 25.17
C ASN A 923 -31.10 -34.61 24.90
N SER A 924 -31.17 -33.59 25.74
CA SER A 924 -31.94 -32.37 25.45
C SER A 924 -31.16 -31.42 24.52
N ALA A 925 -31.80 -30.34 24.05
CA ALA A 925 -31.12 -29.32 23.25
C ALA A 925 -29.87 -28.74 23.96
N LEU A 926 -29.92 -28.55 25.29
CA LEU A 926 -28.78 -28.08 26.08
C LEU A 926 -27.63 -29.08 26.12
N HIS A 927 -27.93 -30.39 26.22
CA HIS A 927 -26.90 -31.44 26.16
C HIS A 927 -26.16 -31.40 24.82
N LEU A 928 -26.90 -31.28 23.71
CA LEU A 928 -26.32 -31.22 22.37
C LEU A 928 -25.51 -29.95 22.12
N ALA A 929 -25.92 -28.80 22.67
CA ALA A 929 -25.16 -27.55 22.61
C ALA A 929 -23.78 -27.67 23.30
N CYS A 930 -23.73 -28.34 24.46
CA CYS A 930 -22.47 -28.63 25.12
C CYS A 930 -21.60 -29.60 24.32
N MET A 931 -22.20 -30.65 23.75
CA MET A 931 -21.48 -31.61 22.90
C MET A 931 -20.91 -30.98 21.62
N SER A 932 -21.59 -29.97 21.05
CA SER A 932 -21.14 -29.26 19.85
C SER A 932 -20.17 -28.11 20.12
N ARG A 933 -19.84 -27.82 21.39
CA ARG A 933 -19.03 -26.67 21.81
C ARG A 933 -19.64 -25.31 21.40
N ASN A 934 -20.97 -25.20 21.40
CA ASN A 934 -21.69 -23.97 21.05
C ASN A 934 -22.22 -23.25 22.30
N GLU A 935 -21.37 -22.43 22.90
CA GLU A 935 -21.63 -21.75 24.19
C GLU A 935 -22.73 -20.69 24.11
N ASP A 936 -22.77 -19.91 23.01
CA ASP A 936 -23.68 -18.78 22.85
C ASP A 936 -25.15 -19.20 22.81
N VAL A 937 -25.46 -20.26 22.05
CA VAL A 937 -26.81 -20.83 21.98
C VAL A 937 -27.21 -21.48 23.30
N ALA A 938 -26.26 -22.14 23.97
CA ALA A 938 -26.51 -22.76 25.27
C ALA A 938 -26.90 -21.70 26.32
N GLN A 939 -26.16 -20.59 26.38
CA GLN A 939 -26.48 -19.44 27.24
C GLN A 939 -27.83 -18.82 26.88
N TYR A 940 -28.13 -18.67 25.59
CA TYR A 940 -29.40 -18.11 25.14
C TYR A 940 -30.58 -18.98 25.60
N ILE A 941 -30.52 -20.29 25.38
CA ILE A 941 -31.57 -21.22 25.83
C ILE A 941 -31.71 -21.16 27.36
N LEU A 942 -30.60 -21.19 28.10
CA LEU A 942 -30.61 -21.16 29.57
C LEU A 942 -31.27 -19.90 30.14
N LYS A 943 -31.01 -18.72 29.54
CA LYS A 943 -31.61 -17.44 29.97
C LYS A 943 -33.12 -17.38 29.78
N HIS A 944 -33.67 -18.20 28.89
CA HIS A 944 -35.10 -18.23 28.55
C HIS A 944 -35.82 -19.46 29.15
N LEU A 945 -35.17 -20.19 30.06
CA LEU A 945 -35.81 -21.22 30.87
C LEU A 945 -36.34 -20.61 32.18
N ASP A 946 -37.47 -21.13 32.64
CA ASP A 946 -38.01 -20.79 33.96
C ASP A 946 -37.08 -21.30 35.07
N PRO A 947 -36.91 -20.56 36.19
CA PRO A 947 -36.07 -21.00 37.29
C PRO A 947 -36.64 -22.26 37.97
N PRO A 948 -35.80 -23.21 38.42
CA PRO A 948 -36.26 -24.45 39.02
C PRO A 948 -36.97 -24.19 40.36
N GLU A 949 -38.14 -24.80 40.56
CA GLU A 949 -38.86 -24.74 41.84
C GLU A 949 -38.05 -25.41 42.96
N PRO A 950 -38.05 -24.86 44.20
CA PRO A 950 -37.24 -25.37 45.32
C PRO A 950 -37.48 -26.85 45.63
N ASP A 951 -38.72 -27.32 45.47
CA ASP A 951 -39.15 -28.67 45.84
C ASP A 951 -38.94 -29.71 44.72
N HIS A 952 -38.77 -29.27 43.46
CA HIS A 952 -38.67 -30.14 42.28
C HIS A 952 -37.42 -29.87 41.42
N GLN A 953 -36.32 -29.40 42.04
CA GLN A 953 -35.08 -29.07 41.31
C GLN A 953 -34.50 -30.23 40.50
N ALA A 954 -34.71 -31.49 40.94
CA ALA A 954 -34.22 -32.69 40.26
C ALA A 954 -34.94 -32.98 38.93
N GLU A 955 -36.19 -32.53 38.77
CA GLU A 955 -37.02 -32.79 37.59
C GLU A 955 -36.85 -31.72 36.50
N HIS A 956 -36.12 -30.64 36.82
CA HIS A 956 -35.87 -29.53 35.91
C HIS A 956 -34.89 -29.93 34.79
N ILE A 957 -35.12 -29.42 33.57
CA ILE A 957 -34.34 -29.80 32.37
C ILE A 957 -32.84 -29.52 32.47
N VAL A 958 -32.43 -28.52 33.25
CA VAL A 958 -31.01 -28.19 33.50
C VAL A 958 -30.30 -29.29 34.30
N ASN A 959 -31.06 -30.04 35.10
CA ASN A 959 -30.58 -31.14 35.92
C ASN A 959 -30.92 -32.51 35.34
N SER A 960 -31.51 -32.56 34.13
CA SER A 960 -31.77 -33.83 33.47
C SER A 960 -30.46 -34.51 33.07
N VAL A 961 -30.51 -35.83 33.02
CA VAL A 961 -29.39 -36.68 32.63
C VAL A 961 -29.70 -37.38 31.33
N ASN A 962 -28.69 -37.51 30.47
CA ASN A 962 -28.80 -38.34 29.27
C ASN A 962 -28.73 -39.85 29.60
N ASN A 963 -28.82 -40.71 28.59
CA ASN A 963 -28.78 -42.18 28.79
C ASN A 963 -27.47 -42.68 29.42
N ARG A 964 -26.39 -41.89 29.41
CA ARG A 964 -25.10 -42.16 30.08
C ARG A 964 -25.02 -41.58 31.50
N LYS A 965 -26.14 -41.10 32.03
CA LYS A 965 -26.25 -40.39 33.32
C LYS A 965 -25.40 -39.12 33.40
N GLU A 966 -25.02 -38.54 32.26
CA GLU A 966 -24.25 -37.29 32.23
C GLU A 966 -25.21 -36.11 32.32
N THR A 967 -24.97 -35.20 33.27
CA THR A 967 -25.67 -33.92 33.37
C THR A 967 -25.05 -32.88 32.44
N LEU A 968 -25.75 -31.76 32.26
CA LEU A 968 -25.25 -30.59 31.54
C LEU A 968 -23.85 -30.14 32.01
N LEU A 969 -23.59 -30.13 33.32
CA LEU A 969 -22.29 -29.75 33.89
C LEU A 969 -21.18 -30.72 33.48
N HIS A 970 -21.45 -32.02 33.39
CA HIS A 970 -20.45 -32.99 32.91
C HIS A 970 -20.03 -32.70 31.47
N LEU A 971 -20.97 -32.32 30.62
CA LEU A 971 -20.71 -32.04 29.21
C LEU A 971 -20.03 -30.68 29.01
N ALA A 972 -20.45 -29.64 29.74
CA ALA A 972 -19.83 -28.32 29.71
C ALA A 972 -18.36 -28.35 30.16
N CYS A 973 -18.03 -29.15 31.20
CA CYS A 973 -16.64 -29.35 31.64
C CYS A 973 -15.79 -29.99 30.55
N LYS A 974 -16.28 -31.07 29.91
CA LYS A 974 -15.57 -31.72 28.79
C LYS A 974 -15.39 -30.83 27.57
N ALA A 975 -16.26 -29.83 27.41
CA ALA A 975 -16.26 -28.91 26.28
C ALA A 975 -15.40 -27.66 26.51
N GLY A 976 -14.95 -27.38 27.74
CA GLY A 976 -14.18 -26.17 28.07
C GLY A 976 -15.00 -24.88 28.13
N MET A 977 -16.31 -24.96 28.41
CA MET A 977 -17.22 -23.80 28.40
C MET A 977 -17.27 -23.07 29.75
N VAL A 978 -16.29 -22.21 30.04
CA VAL A 978 -16.16 -21.55 31.35
C VAL A 978 -17.33 -20.62 31.66
N ASN A 979 -17.76 -19.76 30.73
CA ASN A 979 -18.80 -18.74 31.00
C ASN A 979 -20.19 -19.37 31.10
N PHE A 980 -20.50 -20.35 30.26
CA PHE A 980 -21.75 -21.09 30.39
C PHE A 980 -21.83 -21.87 31.71
N LEU A 981 -20.70 -22.40 32.18
CA LEU A 981 -20.63 -23.10 33.46
C LEU A 981 -20.90 -22.16 34.65
N THR A 982 -20.43 -20.91 34.61
CA THR A 982 -20.80 -19.92 35.64
C THR A 982 -22.31 -19.69 35.68
N ASP A 983 -22.92 -19.53 34.51
CA ASP A 983 -24.35 -19.26 34.39
C ASP A 983 -25.18 -20.46 34.88
N VAL A 984 -24.81 -21.69 34.53
CA VAL A 984 -25.50 -22.91 34.99
C VAL A 984 -25.40 -23.10 36.50
N VAL A 985 -24.24 -22.84 37.11
CA VAL A 985 -24.06 -22.98 38.57
C VAL A 985 -24.88 -21.94 39.33
N VAL A 986 -24.94 -20.70 38.82
CA VAL A 986 -25.80 -19.65 39.39
C VAL A 986 -27.28 -20.01 39.24
N PHE A 987 -27.65 -20.62 38.12
CA PHE A 987 -29.03 -21.02 37.82
C PHE A 987 -29.49 -22.23 38.65
N SER A 988 -28.64 -23.25 38.84
CA SER A 988 -28.90 -24.39 39.72
C SER A 988 -27.61 -25.07 40.20
N PRO A 989 -27.29 -25.03 41.51
CA PRO A 989 -26.12 -25.74 42.06
C PRO A 989 -26.36 -27.24 42.28
N TYR A 990 -27.56 -27.75 42.00
CA TYR A 990 -27.99 -29.12 42.33
C TYR A 990 -27.11 -30.21 41.69
N SER A 991 -26.71 -30.03 40.42
CA SER A 991 -26.04 -31.06 39.63
C SER A 991 -24.53 -31.23 39.88
N ILE A 992 -23.91 -30.46 40.79
CA ILE A 992 -22.46 -30.43 41.02
C ILE A 992 -21.92 -31.77 41.55
N ALA A 993 -22.74 -32.53 42.28
CA ALA A 993 -22.35 -33.80 42.90
C ALA A 993 -22.95 -35.05 42.23
N VAL A 994 -23.72 -34.89 41.16
CA VAL A 994 -24.31 -36.00 40.42
C VAL A 994 -23.20 -36.82 39.76
N ARG A 995 -23.34 -38.15 39.79
CA ARG A 995 -22.34 -39.07 39.22
C ARG A 995 -22.80 -39.61 37.88
N ASP A 996 -21.90 -39.59 36.89
CA ASP A 996 -22.10 -40.25 35.60
C ASP A 996 -22.13 -41.79 35.73
N GLU A 997 -22.39 -42.51 34.65
CA GLU A 997 -22.41 -43.98 34.61
C GLU A 997 -21.08 -44.63 35.07
N ARG A 998 -19.96 -43.89 35.01
CA ARG A 998 -18.64 -44.33 35.47
C ARG A 998 -18.33 -43.90 36.91
N GLY A 999 -19.29 -43.31 37.61
CA GLY A 999 -19.17 -42.87 39.00
C GLY A 999 -18.41 -41.55 39.19
N ARG A 1000 -18.15 -40.80 38.12
CA ARG A 1000 -17.39 -39.53 38.15
C ARG A 1000 -18.35 -38.36 38.36
N VAL A 1001 -17.94 -37.39 39.15
CA VAL A 1001 -18.59 -36.07 39.25
C VAL A 1001 -18.10 -35.15 38.12
N PRO A 1002 -18.78 -34.05 37.77
CA PRO A 1002 -18.41 -33.16 36.66
C PRO A 1002 -16.94 -32.71 36.68
N VAL A 1003 -16.38 -32.45 37.88
CA VAL A 1003 -14.98 -32.03 38.10
C VAL A 1003 -13.96 -33.09 37.67
N LEU A 1004 -14.32 -34.37 37.68
CA LEU A 1004 -13.45 -35.50 37.34
C LEU A 1004 -13.66 -35.99 35.89
N ALA A 1005 -14.32 -35.20 35.05
CA ALA A 1005 -14.35 -35.43 33.61
C ALA A 1005 -12.92 -35.39 33.04
N PRO A 1006 -12.60 -36.18 31.99
CA PRO A 1006 -11.24 -36.25 31.46
C PRO A 1006 -10.74 -34.86 31.04
N ILE A 1007 -9.61 -34.44 31.61
CA ILE A 1007 -8.91 -33.20 31.30
C ILE A 1007 -7.92 -33.51 30.17
N GLU A 1008 -8.22 -33.06 28.96
CA GLU A 1008 -7.35 -33.23 27.79
C GLU A 1008 -6.81 -31.90 27.25
N ASP A 1009 -7.33 -30.75 27.74
CA ASP A 1009 -7.09 -29.40 27.20
C ASP A 1009 -6.99 -28.34 28.32
N ASP A 1010 -6.31 -27.21 28.06
CA ASP A 1010 -6.06 -26.16 29.08
C ASP A 1010 -7.36 -25.47 29.55
N ASP A 1011 -8.31 -25.22 28.63
CA ASP A 1011 -9.63 -24.66 28.94
C ASP A 1011 -10.45 -25.60 29.85
N VAL A 1012 -10.26 -26.91 29.72
CA VAL A 1012 -10.90 -27.93 30.57
C VAL A 1012 -10.30 -27.93 31.98
N ALA A 1013 -9.00 -27.64 32.10
CA ALA A 1013 -8.34 -27.48 33.40
C ALA A 1013 -8.82 -26.22 34.15
N GLU A 1014 -9.08 -25.13 33.44
CA GLU A 1014 -9.65 -23.89 34.01
C GLU A 1014 -11.08 -24.11 34.52
N CYS A 1015 -11.93 -24.80 33.75
CA CYS A 1015 -13.26 -25.25 34.20
C CYS A 1015 -13.20 -26.10 35.48
N ALA A 1016 -12.28 -27.05 35.55
CA ALA A 1016 -12.10 -27.92 36.73
C ALA A 1016 -11.62 -27.12 37.96
N SER A 1017 -10.66 -26.20 37.78
CA SER A 1017 -10.18 -25.30 38.83
C SER A 1017 -11.29 -24.42 39.39
N PHE A 1018 -12.15 -23.87 38.53
CA PHE A 1018 -13.27 -23.04 38.94
C PHE A 1018 -14.31 -23.81 39.78
N LEU A 1019 -14.70 -25.00 39.34
CA LEU A 1019 -15.61 -25.86 40.12
C LEU A 1019 -15.00 -26.30 41.47
N ILE A 1020 -13.69 -26.56 41.52
CA ILE A 1020 -12.96 -26.85 42.76
C ILE A 1020 -12.99 -25.64 43.70
N THR A 1021 -12.80 -24.42 43.18
CA THR A 1021 -12.87 -23.18 43.96
C THR A 1021 -14.25 -22.99 44.60
N ILE A 1022 -15.34 -23.20 43.83
CA ILE A 1022 -16.71 -23.15 44.36
C ILE A 1022 -16.95 -24.21 45.44
N LEU A 1023 -16.43 -25.42 45.26
CA LEU A 1023 -16.52 -26.50 46.26
C LEU A 1023 -15.72 -26.17 47.54
N MET A 1024 -14.63 -25.41 47.42
CA MET A 1024 -13.79 -24.98 48.56
C MET A 1024 -14.41 -23.81 49.33
N ASP A 1025 -15.03 -22.85 48.63
CA ASP A 1025 -15.65 -21.66 49.25
C ASP A 1025 -16.98 -21.97 49.98
N ASN A 1026 -17.58 -23.14 49.73
CA ASN A 1026 -18.87 -23.54 50.31
C ASN A 1026 -18.85 -24.97 50.91
N PRO A 1027 -18.17 -25.19 52.05
CA PRO A 1027 -17.94 -26.52 52.62
C PRO A 1027 -19.21 -27.21 53.16
N GLN A 1028 -20.31 -26.49 53.33
CA GLN A 1028 -21.62 -27.06 53.71
C GLN A 1028 -22.26 -27.81 52.55
N THR A 1029 -22.20 -27.27 51.32
CA THR A 1029 -22.75 -27.88 50.09
C THR A 1029 -21.95 -29.11 49.67
N ALA A 1030 -20.63 -29.12 49.91
CA ALA A 1030 -19.78 -30.30 49.71
C ALA A 1030 -20.08 -31.43 50.71
N ARG A 1031 -20.40 -31.09 51.97
CA ARG A 1031 -20.70 -32.10 53.01
C ARG A 1031 -22.10 -32.70 52.90
N THR A 1032 -23.12 -31.94 52.49
CA THR A 1032 -24.48 -32.48 52.31
C THR A 1032 -24.61 -33.35 51.07
N SER A 1033 -23.85 -33.05 50.01
CA SER A 1033 -23.88 -33.81 48.75
C SER A 1033 -23.01 -35.08 48.75
N LEU A 1034 -21.97 -35.17 49.58
CA LEU A 1034 -21.15 -36.39 49.73
C LEU A 1034 -21.72 -37.44 50.71
N LEU A 1035 -22.72 -37.08 51.52
CA LEU A 1035 -23.25 -37.94 52.60
C LEU A 1035 -24.74 -38.32 52.49
N TYR A 1036 -25.47 -37.89 51.46
CA TYR A 1036 -26.86 -38.32 51.23
C TYR A 1036 -27.05 -38.94 49.84
N ARG A 1037 -27.25 -40.28 49.87
CA ARG A 1037 -27.73 -41.22 48.86
C ARG A 1037 -26.95 -41.40 47.56
#